data_AF-A0A0Q8J4M2-F1
#
_entry.id   AF-A0A0Q8J4M2-F1
#
_cell.length_a   1.000
_cell.length_b   1.000
_cell.length_c   1.000
_cell.angle_alpha   90.00
_cell.angle_beta   90.00
_cell.angle_gamma   90.00
#
_symmetry.space_group_name_H-M   'P 1'
#
loop_
_entity.id
_entity.type
_entity.pdbx_description
1 polymer ?
#
loop_
_entity_poly.entity_id
_entity_poly.type
_entity_poly.pdbx_seq_one_letter_code
_entity_poly.pdbx_strand_id
1 'polypeptide(L)'
;MHTTPGTEPARCRARRCFAVPERSRTRTDAVRLLSACVLSLSALLCVGSAGAQNIAPAGTAYRWAHGLTPGADGRSETEPTSVRVAAPLLNDGDDTVDVDLSGGQPEPINNYEAAGVMWRDRLRTIDRVEIVHGSWNSSGDGAFCAGLTLQFSNSFSGDWRDSGWTLEPAYQYDSSQTAGVTYTFRGAPSEVRAVRITGQLHCTHNSSYWTNIREVRAFEAGRLSLWNDSAVPTVVDAPDTGGVELGLRFRSVQPGWIKGVRFYKAAANTGVHVGNLWSNDGALLARANFVDETVSGWQRVAFATPVRIVADTTYVVSYYAPGGHYSADLDYFAVADYANGPLRALRDGSDGGNGNYRYGAQSAFPDATWRSANYWVDVEFSPLDGDTTAPSVPTGLRAIVGDATTVSLNWDASSDDTSAVRYRVYVDANPVALGEVDVPAFVHDSAQPQTSYSYRVSAVDAAGNESARSSAIVVTTPPTGSTRNCPPFPAFPNAACTGVPAGQALTTINGNLSSTRDGQVINGLLITGDLVIRHNNVTVTNSRIKGFVDNRNIRNLVLKDVDVGPDSCPAVNNGGRRLITGDNGYTLIRAHLHHNGDDMLITGGGEPVLIQDSLIHNTCFYPDDHLDAVQFYSPGQVGHVSILHSNIDARPVNASGYGNAAVFWADRPGAGSTLTIRESRLAGGGYTLAPYDSGLGSGVVIEVSDTRFVRNSQWGSACYVGNNSPANHSPTIAYNGSEGLKWLRNAWDDGTPLPSCQ
;
A
#
# COMPACT_ATOMS: atom_id res chain seq x y z
N MET A 1 1.12 30.06 -72.20
CA MET A 1 2.22 29.07 -72.33
C MET A 1 2.39 28.47 -70.94
N HIS A 2 1.94 27.23 -70.68
CA HIS A 2 2.78 26.02 -70.67
C HIS A 2 4.06 26.19 -69.82
N THR A 3 4.40 25.43 -68.76
CA THR A 3 3.77 24.36 -67.94
C THR A 3 4.46 24.39 -66.52
N THR A 4 4.20 23.60 -65.47
CA THR A 4 3.44 22.34 -65.19
C THR A 4 3.08 22.33 -63.67
N PRO A 5 2.16 21.47 -63.16
CA PRO A 5 1.71 21.53 -61.76
C PRO A 5 2.50 20.63 -60.79
N GLY A 6 2.63 21.07 -59.53
CA GLY A 6 3.18 20.29 -58.40
C GLY A 6 2.75 20.91 -57.07
N THR A 7 2.08 20.13 -56.22
CA THR A 7 1.33 20.60 -55.03
C THR A 7 2.20 21.06 -53.86
N GLU A 8 2.00 22.29 -53.39
CA GLU A 8 2.29 22.70 -52.00
C GLU A 8 1.12 22.31 -51.05
N PRO A 9 1.38 22.12 -49.74
CA PRO A 9 0.40 21.52 -48.82
C PRO A 9 -0.73 22.47 -48.40
N ALA A 10 -1.97 21.96 -48.46
CA ALA A 10 -3.16 22.69 -48.00
C ALA A 10 -3.22 22.80 -46.46
N ARG A 11 -3.31 24.03 -45.95
CA ARG A 11 -3.49 24.34 -44.53
C ARG A 11 -4.86 23.87 -44.03
N CYS A 12 -4.92 22.91 -43.11
CA CYS A 12 -6.14 22.63 -42.35
C CYS A 12 -6.37 23.70 -41.27
N ARG A 13 -7.51 24.40 -41.33
CA ARG A 13 -7.96 25.33 -40.29
C ARG A 13 -8.71 24.56 -39.20
N ALA A 14 -8.25 24.66 -37.95
CA ALA A 14 -9.03 24.20 -36.80
C ALA A 14 -10.28 25.09 -36.60
N ARG A 15 -11.46 24.48 -36.39
CA ARG A 15 -12.65 25.17 -35.85
C ARG A 15 -12.73 24.91 -34.34
N ARG A 16 -12.97 25.97 -33.57
CA ARG A 16 -13.19 25.90 -32.12
C ARG A 16 -14.53 25.23 -31.81
N CYS A 17 -14.59 24.39 -30.78
CA CYS A 17 -15.84 24.02 -30.12
C CYS A 17 -16.14 25.02 -28.98
N PHE A 18 -17.44 25.27 -28.75
CA PHE A 18 -17.95 26.22 -27.74
C PHE A 18 -18.06 25.60 -26.34
N ALA A 19 -18.10 26.44 -25.30
CA ALA A 19 -18.34 26.07 -23.91
C ALA A 19 -19.64 26.69 -23.37
N VAL A 20 -20.36 25.97 -22.51
CA VAL A 20 -21.50 26.41 -21.67
C VAL A 20 -21.64 25.46 -20.45
N PRO A 21 -22.41 25.75 -19.36
CA PRO A 21 -21.79 26.12 -18.09
C PRO A 21 -22.21 25.23 -16.89
N GLU A 22 -21.77 25.63 -15.68
CA GLU A 22 -21.97 24.91 -14.42
C GLU A 22 -23.42 24.89 -13.90
N ARG A 23 -23.96 23.69 -13.64
CA ARG A 23 -24.68 23.33 -12.40
C ARG A 23 -25.01 21.83 -12.35
N SER A 24 -25.06 21.29 -11.12
CA SER A 24 -25.38 19.89 -10.73
C SER A 24 -24.59 18.76 -11.43
N ARG A 25 -23.77 18.04 -10.64
CA ARG A 25 -23.33 16.67 -10.95
C ARG A 25 -23.45 15.80 -9.70
N THR A 26 -24.18 14.70 -9.82
CA THR A 26 -24.05 13.54 -8.91
C THR A 26 -23.01 12.56 -9.49
N ARG A 27 -22.50 11.66 -8.66
CA ARG A 27 -21.29 10.86 -8.93
C ARG A 27 -21.42 9.82 -10.07
N THR A 28 -22.60 9.69 -10.68
CA THR A 28 -22.95 8.59 -11.60
C THR A 28 -22.72 8.92 -13.08
N ASP A 29 -22.71 10.19 -13.49
CA ASP A 29 -22.64 10.58 -14.91
C ASP A 29 -21.22 10.74 -15.48
N ALA A 30 -20.18 10.70 -14.63
CA ALA A 30 -18.78 10.81 -15.07
C ALA A 30 -18.32 9.60 -15.91
N VAL A 31 -18.96 8.43 -15.75
CA VAL A 31 -18.53 7.17 -16.37
C VAL A 31 -19.04 7.00 -17.81
N ARG A 32 -20.07 7.75 -18.25
CA ARG A 32 -20.68 7.60 -19.59
C ARG A 32 -20.15 8.54 -20.67
N LEU A 33 -19.33 9.53 -20.31
CA LEU A 33 -18.83 10.55 -21.26
C LEU A 33 -17.43 10.27 -21.84
N LEU A 34 -16.68 9.29 -21.32
CA LEU A 34 -15.40 8.87 -21.89
C LEU A 34 -15.53 7.85 -23.04
N SER A 35 -16.67 7.17 -23.19
CA SER A 35 -16.85 6.13 -24.22
C SER A 35 -17.16 6.64 -25.63
N ALA A 36 -17.30 7.97 -25.82
CA ALA A 36 -17.81 8.54 -27.08
C ALA A 36 -16.74 9.16 -28.02
N CYS A 37 -15.46 9.23 -27.62
CA CYS A 37 -14.39 9.84 -28.43
C CYS A 37 -13.39 8.86 -29.06
N VAL A 38 -13.54 7.55 -28.87
CA VAL A 38 -12.53 6.54 -29.28
C VAL A 38 -12.84 5.88 -30.64
N LEU A 39 -14.01 6.16 -31.25
CA LEU A 39 -14.53 5.41 -32.41
C LEU A 39 -14.32 6.06 -33.79
N SER A 40 -13.39 7.01 -33.93
CA SER A 40 -13.14 7.70 -35.21
C SER A 40 -11.66 8.04 -35.47
N LEU A 41 -10.80 7.02 -35.63
CA LEU A 41 -9.53 7.18 -36.38
C LEU A 41 -9.02 5.84 -36.95
N SER A 42 -9.81 5.18 -37.80
CA SER A 42 -9.35 4.07 -38.62
C SER A 42 -9.10 4.53 -40.05
N ALA A 43 -8.03 4.01 -40.67
CA ALA A 43 -7.56 4.28 -42.04
C ALA A 43 -6.98 5.70 -42.31
N LEU A 44 -5.66 5.84 -42.19
CA LEU A 44 -4.77 6.11 -43.33
C LEU A 44 -3.30 5.91 -42.93
N LEU A 45 -2.67 4.82 -43.37
CA LEU A 45 -1.20 4.66 -43.38
C LEU A 45 -0.82 3.67 -44.49
N CYS A 46 0.00 4.13 -45.45
CA CYS A 46 0.50 3.29 -46.54
C CYS A 46 1.56 2.31 -46.02
N VAL A 47 1.57 1.10 -46.58
CA VAL A 47 2.57 0.07 -46.25
C VAL A 47 3.93 0.43 -46.85
N GLY A 48 4.92 0.62 -45.98
CA GLY A 48 6.35 0.52 -46.28
C GLY A 48 6.92 -0.67 -45.50
N SER A 49 7.81 -1.44 -46.13
CA SER A 49 8.20 -2.79 -45.67
C SER A 49 9.12 -2.85 -44.45
N ALA A 50 8.98 -3.96 -43.70
CA ALA A 50 9.87 -4.52 -42.67
C ALA A 50 9.74 -3.99 -41.22
N GLY A 51 9.41 -4.91 -40.30
CA GLY A 51 9.37 -4.69 -38.84
C GLY A 51 8.15 -5.35 -38.19
N ALA A 52 8.34 -6.53 -37.57
CA ALA A 52 7.29 -7.18 -36.78
C ALA A 52 7.19 -6.53 -35.39
N GLN A 53 5.95 -6.25 -34.94
CA GLN A 53 5.68 -5.82 -33.57
C GLN A 53 5.43 -7.04 -32.69
N ASN A 54 6.16 -7.17 -31.59
CA ASN A 54 5.86 -8.12 -30.51
C ASN A 54 5.48 -7.31 -29.27
N ILE A 55 4.33 -7.61 -28.66
CA ILE A 55 3.87 -7.05 -27.39
C ILE A 55 4.07 -8.10 -26.29
N ALA A 56 4.25 -7.65 -25.05
CA ALA A 56 4.72 -8.45 -23.93
C ALA A 56 3.64 -8.62 -22.84
N PRO A 57 2.96 -9.76 -22.68
CA PRO A 57 2.08 -10.02 -21.54
C PRO A 57 2.82 -10.03 -20.19
N ALA A 58 2.12 -9.58 -19.14
CA ALA A 58 2.66 -9.47 -17.79
C ALA A 58 2.97 -10.85 -17.15
N GLY A 59 4.08 -10.94 -16.42
CA GLY A 59 4.49 -12.15 -15.68
C GLY A 59 5.60 -12.97 -16.34
N THR A 60 6.10 -12.55 -17.49
CA THR A 60 7.38 -12.97 -18.07
C THR A 60 8.14 -11.71 -18.50
N ALA A 61 9.46 -11.69 -18.34
CA ALA A 61 10.26 -10.56 -18.82
C ALA A 61 10.52 -10.70 -20.33
N TYR A 62 10.39 -9.59 -21.08
CA TYR A 62 10.51 -9.61 -22.53
C TYR A 62 11.81 -8.97 -23.05
N ARG A 63 12.48 -9.77 -23.90
CA ARG A 63 13.29 -9.44 -25.07
C ARG A 63 14.04 -8.10 -25.13
N TRP A 64 15.37 -8.20 -25.11
CA TRP A 64 16.27 -7.31 -25.86
C TRP A 64 16.92 -8.08 -27.00
N ALA A 65 17.25 -7.39 -28.10
CA ALA A 65 18.00 -7.96 -29.21
C ALA A 65 18.81 -6.89 -29.94
N HIS A 66 20.08 -7.19 -30.24
CA HIS A 66 20.66 -6.87 -31.55
C HIS A 66 21.81 -7.85 -31.84
N GLY A 67 21.80 -8.43 -33.04
CA GLY A 67 22.90 -9.28 -33.51
C GLY A 67 23.98 -8.45 -34.19
N LEU A 68 25.25 -8.78 -33.93
CA LEU A 68 26.38 -8.28 -34.71
C LEU A 68 26.42 -9.04 -36.05
N THR A 69 26.05 -8.37 -37.14
CA THR A 69 26.35 -8.88 -38.50
C THR A 69 27.85 -8.79 -38.77
N PRO A 70 28.49 -9.81 -39.36
CA PRO A 70 29.87 -9.72 -39.80
C PRO A 70 30.07 -8.56 -40.80
N GLY A 71 31.20 -7.87 -40.71
CA GLY A 71 31.67 -6.96 -41.77
C GLY A 71 31.83 -7.72 -43.10
N ALA A 72 31.55 -7.04 -44.21
CA ALA A 72 31.45 -7.67 -45.53
C ALA A 72 32.82 -7.98 -46.20
N ASP A 73 33.93 -7.66 -45.52
CA ASP A 73 35.28 -7.63 -46.06
C ASP A 73 36.30 -8.19 -45.06
N GLY A 74 36.64 -9.48 -45.20
CA GLY A 74 37.52 -10.20 -44.27
C GLY A 74 39.01 -9.85 -44.37
N ARG A 75 39.40 -8.60 -44.07
CA ARG A 75 40.81 -8.18 -43.81
C ARG A 75 40.89 -7.08 -42.76
N SER A 76 41.97 -7.09 -41.98
CA SER A 76 42.29 -6.10 -40.94
C SER A 76 42.84 -4.79 -41.50
N GLU A 77 42.57 -3.66 -40.84
CA GLU A 77 43.62 -2.76 -40.33
C GLU A 77 43.11 -1.71 -39.32
N THR A 78 43.86 -1.57 -38.22
CA THR A 78 44.06 -0.38 -37.34
C THR A 78 42.87 0.39 -36.70
N GLU A 79 42.81 0.26 -35.38
CA GLU A 79 42.18 1.13 -34.36
C GLU A 79 42.43 2.65 -34.51
N PRO A 80 41.70 3.54 -33.79
CA PRO A 80 40.35 3.42 -33.20
C PRO A 80 39.43 4.61 -33.60
N THR A 81 38.09 4.46 -33.64
CA THR A 81 37.11 5.55 -33.33
C THR A 81 35.64 5.12 -33.51
N SER A 82 34.75 5.78 -32.75
CA SER A 82 33.28 5.73 -32.81
C SER A 82 32.59 4.45 -32.32
N VAL A 83 32.22 4.50 -31.04
CA VAL A 83 31.05 3.78 -30.49
C VAL A 83 29.85 4.02 -31.40
N ARG A 84 29.18 2.95 -31.86
CA ARG A 84 27.91 3.04 -32.59
C ARG A 84 26.76 2.52 -31.72
N VAL A 85 26.09 3.46 -31.05
CA VAL A 85 24.83 3.23 -30.36
C VAL A 85 23.71 3.06 -31.39
N ALA A 86 22.80 2.11 -31.15
CA ALA A 86 21.48 2.06 -31.78
C ALA A 86 20.47 1.37 -30.85
N ALA A 87 19.46 2.12 -30.41
CA ALA A 87 18.21 1.61 -29.87
C ALA A 87 17.07 2.03 -30.81
N PRO A 88 15.91 1.34 -30.80
CA PRO A 88 14.73 2.07 -30.31
C PRO A 88 13.61 1.24 -29.62
N LEU A 89 12.94 1.94 -28.69
CA LEU A 89 11.53 1.84 -28.24
C LEU A 89 11.12 0.82 -27.15
N LEU A 90 10.47 1.41 -26.13
CA LEU A 90 9.79 0.81 -24.96
C LEU A 90 8.26 0.86 -25.11
N ASN A 91 7.56 0.04 -24.33
CA ASN A 91 6.24 0.32 -23.75
C ASN A 91 6.15 -0.52 -22.46
N ASP A 92 5.61 -0.07 -21.32
CA ASP A 92 4.76 1.09 -21.05
C ASP A 92 5.46 2.20 -20.19
N GLY A 93 4.92 3.42 -20.17
CA GLY A 93 5.54 4.62 -19.56
C GLY A 93 5.69 4.57 -18.02
N ASP A 94 6.62 5.26 -17.37
CA ASP A 94 7.21 6.58 -17.71
C ASP A 94 8.73 6.70 -17.37
N ASP A 95 9.38 7.67 -18.01
CA ASP A 95 10.74 8.21 -17.80
C ASP A 95 11.93 7.23 -17.60
N THR A 96 12.82 7.24 -18.59
CA THR A 96 14.14 6.59 -18.57
C THR A 96 15.26 7.52 -18.09
N VAL A 97 16.23 6.96 -17.35
CA VAL A 97 17.55 7.58 -17.16
C VAL A 97 18.55 6.78 -17.98
N ASP A 98 19.30 7.45 -18.85
CA ASP A 98 20.42 6.85 -19.56
C ASP A 98 21.53 6.47 -18.58
N VAL A 99 22.02 5.21 -18.65
CA VAL A 99 23.33 4.88 -18.08
C VAL A 99 24.36 5.18 -19.17
N ASP A 100 24.96 6.35 -19.06
CA ASP A 100 26.01 6.80 -19.97
C ASP A 100 27.23 5.85 -19.93
N LEU A 101 27.67 5.39 -21.11
CA LEU A 101 28.94 4.68 -21.29
C LEU A 101 30.07 5.67 -21.59
N SER A 102 30.14 6.76 -20.82
CA SER A 102 31.34 7.58 -20.70
C SER A 102 32.19 7.08 -19.52
N GLY A 103 33.51 7.08 -19.58
CA GLY A 103 34.38 7.84 -20.47
C GLY A 103 35.53 8.38 -19.62
N GLY A 104 36.32 7.49 -19.03
CA GLY A 104 37.30 7.84 -18.00
C GLY A 104 38.54 6.94 -18.04
N GLN A 105 39.60 7.47 -18.65
CA GLN A 105 40.97 6.92 -18.76
C GLN A 105 41.22 5.83 -19.83
N PRO A 106 42.41 5.84 -20.46
CA PRO A 106 42.78 4.91 -21.54
C PRO A 106 43.41 3.62 -21.01
N GLU A 107 42.57 2.72 -20.49
CA GLU A 107 42.94 1.33 -20.16
C GLU A 107 41.89 0.38 -20.77
N PRO A 108 42.23 -0.89 -21.08
CA PRO A 108 41.39 -1.75 -21.91
C PRO A 108 40.04 -2.08 -21.23
N ILE A 109 38.95 -1.73 -21.92
CA ILE A 109 37.58 -1.89 -21.42
C ILE A 109 37.17 -3.37 -21.56
N ASN A 110 37.42 -4.15 -20.52
CA ASN A 110 37.38 -5.62 -20.54
C ASN A 110 36.01 -6.26 -20.26
N ASN A 111 34.91 -5.50 -20.19
CA ASN A 111 33.59 -6.02 -19.79
C ASN A 111 32.54 -5.77 -20.88
N TYR A 112 31.88 -6.84 -21.34
CA TYR A 112 30.71 -6.78 -22.21
C TYR A 112 29.43 -7.17 -21.44
N GLU A 113 28.32 -6.51 -21.75
CA GLU A 113 26.98 -6.94 -21.34
C GLU A 113 26.32 -7.68 -22.52
N ALA A 114 25.90 -8.92 -22.31
CA ALA A 114 25.36 -9.79 -23.36
C ALA A 114 23.83 -9.71 -23.47
N ALA A 115 23.13 -9.53 -22.34
CA ALA A 115 21.69 -9.35 -22.24
C ALA A 115 21.27 -9.00 -20.78
N GLY A 116 20.06 -8.44 -20.60
CA GLY A 116 19.52 -8.15 -19.28
C GLY A 116 17.99 -7.97 -19.25
N VAL A 117 17.46 -7.89 -18.03
CA VAL A 117 16.04 -7.80 -17.66
C VAL A 117 15.89 -6.90 -16.43
N MET A 118 14.88 -6.03 -16.39
CA MET A 118 14.62 -5.12 -15.26
C MET A 118 13.12 -5.03 -14.93
N TRP A 119 12.79 -4.86 -13.65
CA TRP A 119 11.42 -4.70 -13.13
C TRP A 119 11.29 -3.42 -12.31
N ARG A 120 10.38 -2.53 -12.71
CA ARG A 120 10.19 -1.23 -12.02
C ARG A 120 9.17 -1.28 -10.89
N ASP A 121 8.21 -2.19 -10.95
CA ASP A 121 7.07 -2.24 -10.03
C ASP A 121 7.46 -2.72 -8.62
N ARG A 122 8.20 -3.83 -8.52
CA ARG A 122 8.62 -4.42 -7.25
C ARG A 122 9.90 -5.24 -7.39
N LEU A 123 10.48 -5.58 -6.24
CA LEU A 123 11.48 -6.64 -6.15
C LEU A 123 10.86 -7.99 -6.56
N ARG A 124 11.66 -8.85 -7.21
CA ARG A 124 11.30 -10.20 -7.66
C ARG A 124 12.29 -11.19 -7.09
N THR A 125 11.83 -12.23 -6.43
CA THR A 125 12.69 -13.37 -6.08
C THR A 125 12.88 -14.22 -7.32
N ILE A 126 14.10 -14.38 -7.80
CA ILE A 126 14.45 -15.17 -9.00
C ILE A 126 15.30 -16.38 -8.57
N ASP A 127 15.10 -17.57 -9.15
CA ASP A 127 15.94 -18.77 -8.93
C ASP A 127 16.60 -19.35 -10.21
N ARG A 128 16.14 -18.90 -11.38
CA ARG A 128 16.59 -19.37 -12.69
C ARG A 128 16.58 -18.25 -13.72
N VAL A 129 17.61 -18.22 -14.57
CA VAL A 129 17.66 -17.34 -15.77
C VAL A 129 18.11 -18.16 -16.98
N GLU A 130 17.39 -18.08 -18.10
CA GLU A 130 17.70 -18.79 -19.35
C GLU A 130 18.04 -17.80 -20.47
N ILE A 131 19.10 -18.08 -21.24
CA ILE A 131 19.39 -17.48 -22.54
C ILE A 131 18.88 -18.45 -23.61
N VAL A 132 17.92 -18.05 -24.43
CA VAL A 132 17.26 -18.94 -25.40
C VAL A 132 17.77 -18.69 -26.82
N HIS A 133 18.11 -19.80 -27.50
CA HIS A 133 18.65 -19.84 -28.87
C HIS A 133 19.96 -19.06 -29.08
N GLY A 134 20.83 -18.99 -28.06
CA GLY A 134 22.16 -18.42 -28.22
C GLY A 134 23.06 -19.29 -29.11
N SER A 135 24.01 -18.66 -29.81
CA SER A 135 25.15 -19.35 -30.42
C SER A 135 26.45 -18.59 -30.14
N TRP A 136 27.45 -19.31 -29.65
CA TRP A 136 28.79 -18.79 -29.41
C TRP A 136 29.69 -19.13 -30.60
N ASN A 137 30.45 -18.15 -31.10
CA ASN A 137 31.37 -18.34 -32.22
C ASN A 137 32.79 -17.93 -31.80
N SER A 138 33.73 -18.85 -31.89
CA SER A 138 35.15 -18.63 -31.58
C SER A 138 36.02 -19.13 -32.72
N SER A 139 36.95 -18.31 -33.18
CA SER A 139 37.75 -18.56 -34.39
C SER A 139 39.05 -19.36 -34.17
N GLY A 140 39.24 -20.01 -33.02
CA GLY A 140 40.43 -20.84 -32.76
C GLY A 140 40.61 -21.28 -31.31
N ASP A 141 41.20 -22.46 -31.14
CA ASP A 141 41.81 -23.08 -29.95
C ASP A 141 41.44 -22.52 -28.56
N GLY A 142 40.26 -22.93 -28.08
CA GLY A 142 40.26 -23.89 -26.97
C GLY A 142 40.48 -23.35 -25.54
N ALA A 143 40.14 -22.10 -25.23
CA ALA A 143 40.07 -21.63 -23.85
C ALA A 143 38.84 -20.74 -23.57
N PHE A 144 38.10 -21.09 -22.52
CA PHE A 144 37.12 -20.21 -21.87
C PHE A 144 37.90 -19.12 -21.09
N CYS A 145 38.28 -18.05 -21.77
CA CYS A 145 39.00 -16.94 -21.14
C CYS A 145 38.02 -16.01 -20.38
N ALA A 146 37.76 -16.39 -19.13
CA ALA A 146 36.78 -15.84 -18.19
C ALA A 146 35.32 -16.26 -18.46
N GLY A 147 34.61 -16.66 -17.39
CA GLY A 147 33.23 -17.12 -17.46
C GLY A 147 32.22 -15.99 -17.61
N LEU A 148 31.02 -16.33 -18.09
CA LEU A 148 29.88 -15.44 -17.96
C LEU A 148 29.43 -15.37 -16.50
N THR A 149 29.10 -14.16 -16.05
CA THR A 149 28.56 -13.92 -14.71
C THR A 149 27.16 -13.34 -14.82
N LEU A 150 26.20 -13.96 -14.15
CA LEU A 150 24.90 -13.37 -13.90
C LEU A 150 25.05 -12.34 -12.76
N GLN A 151 24.66 -11.10 -13.00
CA GLN A 151 24.69 -10.00 -12.04
C GLN A 151 23.28 -9.52 -11.69
N PHE A 152 23.13 -9.07 -10.46
CA PHE A 152 21.88 -8.63 -9.85
C PHE A 152 21.97 -7.18 -9.39
N SER A 153 20.85 -6.45 -9.45
CA SER A 153 20.71 -5.15 -8.79
C SER A 153 19.33 -4.99 -8.14
N ASN A 154 19.31 -4.31 -7.00
CA ASN A 154 18.11 -4.03 -6.21
C ASN A 154 17.71 -2.54 -6.28
N SER A 155 18.47 -1.74 -7.03
CA SER A 155 18.29 -0.31 -7.27
C SER A 155 18.33 -0.02 -8.77
N PHE A 156 17.87 1.17 -9.19
CA PHE A 156 18.08 1.65 -10.57
C PHE A 156 19.39 2.45 -10.71
N SER A 157 20.17 2.58 -9.63
CA SER A 157 21.36 3.43 -9.52
C SER A 157 22.69 2.75 -9.90
N GLY A 158 22.64 1.54 -10.47
CA GLY A 158 23.84 0.84 -10.97
C GLY A 158 24.60 0.00 -9.93
N ASP A 159 24.00 -0.29 -8.77
CA ASP A 159 24.58 -1.20 -7.78
C ASP A 159 24.47 -2.66 -8.24
N TRP A 160 25.41 -3.12 -9.07
CA TRP A 160 25.45 -4.49 -9.59
C TRP A 160 26.34 -5.39 -8.75
N ARG A 161 25.85 -6.60 -8.45
CA ARG A 161 26.57 -7.64 -7.70
C ARG A 161 26.55 -8.97 -8.44
N ASP A 162 27.65 -9.70 -8.40
CA ASP A 162 27.71 -11.06 -8.95
C ASP A 162 26.79 -11.99 -8.14
N SER A 163 25.94 -12.75 -8.83
CA SER A 163 25.00 -13.70 -8.22
C SER A 163 25.69 -14.93 -7.60
N GLY A 164 26.89 -15.27 -8.08
CA GLY A 164 27.55 -16.55 -7.79
C GLY A 164 26.84 -17.77 -8.39
N TRP A 165 25.84 -17.59 -9.27
CA TRP A 165 25.08 -18.68 -9.87
C TRP A 165 25.87 -19.41 -10.96
N THR A 166 25.68 -20.73 -11.05
CA THR A 166 26.39 -21.57 -12.01
C THR A 166 25.64 -21.63 -13.34
N LEU A 167 26.38 -21.54 -14.45
CA LEU A 167 25.87 -21.70 -15.80
C LEU A 167 25.82 -23.17 -16.21
N GLU A 168 24.69 -23.61 -16.75
CA GLU A 168 24.43 -24.98 -17.19
C GLU A 168 23.87 -25.02 -18.63
N PRO A 169 24.37 -25.89 -19.52
CA PRO A 169 25.59 -26.69 -19.35
C PRO A 169 26.83 -25.78 -19.29
N ALA A 170 27.74 -26.05 -18.35
CA ALA A 170 28.97 -25.28 -18.19
C ALA A 170 29.96 -25.44 -19.36
N TYR A 171 29.68 -26.35 -20.31
CA TYR A 171 30.56 -26.70 -21.41
C TYR A 171 29.78 -27.29 -22.60
N GLN A 172 30.03 -26.76 -23.80
CA GLN A 172 29.81 -27.44 -25.08
C GLN A 172 30.99 -27.15 -26.01
N TYR A 173 31.55 -28.19 -26.62
CA TYR A 173 32.54 -28.09 -27.68
C TYR A 173 31.93 -28.66 -28.95
N ASP A 174 31.67 -27.79 -29.93
CA ASP A 174 31.47 -28.17 -31.33
C ASP A 174 31.85 -26.98 -32.22
N SER A 175 32.63 -27.22 -33.27
CA SER A 175 33.06 -26.21 -34.24
C SER A 175 32.06 -26.02 -35.39
N SER A 176 30.80 -26.46 -35.23
CA SER A 176 29.72 -26.31 -36.20
C SER A 176 28.42 -25.72 -35.63
N GLN A 177 28.22 -24.41 -35.86
CA GLN A 177 26.96 -23.64 -35.87
C GLN A 177 25.68 -24.24 -35.21
N THR A 178 25.70 -24.59 -33.92
CA THR A 178 24.49 -24.99 -33.18
C THR A 178 23.65 -23.79 -32.73
N ALA A 179 23.05 -23.09 -33.69
CA ALA A 179 22.00 -22.11 -33.40
C ALA A 179 20.77 -22.81 -32.78
N GLY A 180 20.36 -22.39 -31.58
CA GLY A 180 19.19 -22.97 -30.89
C GLY A 180 19.45 -23.51 -29.48
N VAL A 181 20.68 -23.46 -28.97
CA VAL A 181 20.98 -23.91 -27.60
C VAL A 181 20.39 -22.94 -26.56
N THR A 182 19.89 -23.50 -25.45
CA THR A 182 19.45 -22.72 -24.28
C THR A 182 20.46 -22.91 -23.14
N TYR A 183 20.99 -21.81 -22.62
CA TYR A 183 21.92 -21.80 -21.49
C TYR A 183 21.19 -21.31 -20.24
N THR A 184 21.38 -21.97 -19.10
CA THR A 184 20.61 -21.73 -17.87
C THR A 184 21.54 -21.38 -16.71
N PHE A 185 21.39 -20.21 -16.10
CA PHE A 185 21.93 -19.94 -14.77
C PHE A 185 20.95 -20.45 -13.71
N ARG A 186 21.47 -21.19 -12.72
CA ARG A 186 20.70 -21.65 -11.55
C ARG A 186 21.42 -21.27 -10.25
N GLY A 187 20.65 -20.95 -9.23
CA GLY A 187 21.18 -20.71 -7.89
C GLY A 187 20.09 -20.55 -6.84
N ALA A 188 20.48 -20.09 -5.66
CA ALA A 188 19.55 -19.87 -4.56
C ALA A 188 18.61 -18.68 -4.87
N PRO A 189 17.30 -18.78 -4.54
CA PRO A 189 16.33 -17.68 -4.66
C PRO A 189 16.90 -16.34 -4.19
N SER A 190 16.93 -15.36 -5.08
CA SER A 190 17.57 -14.05 -4.85
C SER A 190 16.58 -12.93 -5.18
N GLU A 191 16.32 -12.05 -4.23
CA GLU A 191 15.39 -10.93 -4.39
C GLU A 191 16.07 -9.74 -5.10
N VAL A 192 15.57 -9.38 -6.30
CA VAL A 192 16.23 -8.45 -7.24
C VAL A 192 15.24 -7.54 -7.98
N ARG A 193 15.69 -6.35 -8.41
CA ARG A 193 14.96 -5.46 -9.35
C ARG A 193 15.48 -5.58 -10.79
N ALA A 194 16.66 -6.14 -10.97
CA ALA A 194 17.23 -6.37 -12.29
C ALA A 194 18.17 -7.57 -12.27
N VAL A 195 18.23 -8.28 -13.40
CA VAL A 195 19.26 -9.27 -13.69
C VAL A 195 19.93 -8.93 -15.03
N ARG A 196 21.25 -9.06 -15.10
CA ARG A 196 22.00 -8.93 -16.37
C ARG A 196 23.08 -9.99 -16.48
N ILE A 197 23.52 -10.26 -17.69
CA ILE A 197 24.52 -11.27 -17.99
C ILE A 197 25.72 -10.55 -18.57
N THR A 198 26.82 -10.55 -17.83
CA THR A 198 28.09 -9.93 -18.22
C THR A 198 29.16 -10.98 -18.48
N GLY A 199 30.21 -10.60 -19.19
CA GLY A 199 31.40 -11.43 -19.38
C GLY A 199 32.61 -10.60 -19.75
N GLN A 200 33.80 -11.13 -19.46
CA GLN A 200 35.04 -10.60 -20.01
C GLN A 200 35.41 -11.37 -21.27
N LEU A 201 36.00 -10.68 -22.25
CA LEU A 201 36.34 -11.27 -23.54
C LEU A 201 37.84 -11.17 -23.79
N HIS A 202 38.59 -12.18 -23.33
CA HIS A 202 40.06 -12.10 -23.27
C HIS A 202 40.77 -13.27 -23.97
N CYS A 203 40.43 -13.48 -25.25
CA CYS A 203 41.17 -14.40 -26.13
C CYS A 203 42.41 -13.67 -26.68
N THR A 204 43.61 -14.18 -26.42
CA THR A 204 44.88 -13.56 -26.87
C THR A 204 45.08 -13.58 -28.39
N HIS A 205 44.26 -14.33 -29.14
CA HIS A 205 44.10 -14.18 -30.57
C HIS A 205 42.62 -14.26 -30.97
N ASN A 206 42.18 -13.24 -31.72
CA ASN A 206 40.88 -13.09 -32.40
C ASN A 206 39.62 -12.89 -31.54
N SER A 207 38.69 -12.15 -32.13
CA SER A 207 37.42 -11.71 -31.55
C SER A 207 36.40 -12.84 -31.42
N SER A 208 36.15 -13.26 -30.18
CA SER A 208 34.97 -14.05 -29.82
C SER A 208 33.76 -13.11 -29.63
N TYR A 209 32.54 -13.57 -29.95
CA TYR A 209 31.33 -12.79 -29.68
C TYR A 209 30.09 -13.68 -29.63
N TRP A 210 29.10 -13.26 -28.84
CA TRP A 210 27.78 -13.89 -28.82
C TRP A 210 26.99 -13.49 -30.06
N THR A 211 26.29 -14.46 -30.64
CA THR A 211 25.41 -14.25 -31.79
C THR A 211 24.06 -14.93 -31.56
N ASN A 212 23.04 -14.51 -32.31
CA ASN A 212 21.72 -15.15 -32.42
C ASN A 212 20.86 -15.27 -31.15
N ILE A 213 21.28 -14.75 -29.98
CA ILE A 213 20.43 -14.67 -28.77
C ILE A 213 19.06 -14.08 -29.17
N ARG A 214 17.99 -14.84 -28.97
CA ARG A 214 16.63 -14.40 -29.35
C ARG A 214 15.82 -13.82 -28.21
N GLU A 215 16.13 -14.26 -26.99
CA GLU A 215 15.34 -14.04 -25.79
C GLU A 215 16.17 -14.39 -24.55
N VAL A 216 15.94 -13.67 -23.45
CA VAL A 216 16.40 -14.03 -22.10
C VAL A 216 15.19 -14.05 -21.18
N ARG A 217 15.05 -15.12 -20.39
CA ARG A 217 13.94 -15.37 -19.48
C ARG A 217 14.47 -15.41 -18.05
N ALA A 218 13.88 -14.65 -17.14
CA ALA A 218 14.13 -14.79 -15.71
C ALA A 218 12.85 -15.33 -15.05
N PHE A 219 13.01 -16.35 -14.21
CA PHE A 219 11.90 -17.09 -13.60
C PHE A 219 11.81 -16.75 -12.12
N GLU A 220 10.60 -16.39 -11.67
CA GLU A 220 10.35 -16.13 -10.26
C GLU A 220 10.49 -17.42 -9.45
N ALA A 221 11.34 -17.36 -8.43
CA ALA A 221 11.51 -18.40 -7.45
C ALA A 221 10.17 -18.77 -6.81
N GLY A 222 9.94 -20.07 -6.65
CA GLY A 222 8.69 -20.55 -6.09
C GLY A 222 7.53 -20.64 -7.07
N ARG A 223 7.68 -20.36 -8.38
CA ARG A 223 6.72 -20.87 -9.39
C ARG A 223 6.87 -22.40 -9.54
N LEU A 224 6.05 -23.12 -8.80
CA LEU A 224 5.94 -24.57 -8.81
C LEU A 224 4.81 -25.01 -9.76
N SER A 225 5.03 -26.15 -10.39
CA SER A 225 4.08 -26.81 -11.30
C SER A 225 4.16 -28.31 -11.07
N LEU A 226 3.12 -29.06 -11.44
CA LEU A 226 3.11 -30.52 -11.24
C LEU A 226 4.21 -31.19 -12.06
N TRP A 227 4.30 -30.89 -13.36
CA TRP A 227 5.34 -31.46 -14.21
C TRP A 227 6.56 -30.53 -14.31
N ASN A 228 7.71 -31.06 -14.72
CA ASN A 228 8.86 -30.22 -15.09
C ASN A 228 8.77 -29.77 -16.56
N ASP A 229 9.53 -28.74 -16.93
CA ASP A 229 9.46 -28.15 -18.27
C ASP A 229 9.97 -29.08 -19.39
N SER A 230 10.67 -30.17 -19.03
CA SER A 230 11.15 -31.22 -19.93
C SER A 230 10.20 -32.42 -20.05
N ALA A 231 9.07 -32.44 -19.32
CA ALA A 231 8.08 -33.50 -19.43
C ALA A 231 7.34 -33.42 -20.77
N VAL A 232 7.13 -34.57 -21.41
CA VAL A 232 6.52 -34.70 -22.74
C VAL A 232 5.41 -35.76 -22.68
N PRO A 233 4.23 -35.49 -23.30
CA PRO A 233 3.15 -36.48 -23.45
C PRO A 233 3.55 -37.75 -24.18
N THR A 234 2.93 -38.86 -23.79
CA THR A 234 3.00 -40.12 -24.55
C THR A 234 2.21 -40.00 -25.85
N VAL A 235 1.03 -39.37 -25.82
CA VAL A 235 0.32 -38.92 -27.04
C VAL A 235 0.39 -37.40 -27.14
N VAL A 236 1.31 -36.92 -27.98
CA VAL A 236 1.48 -35.47 -28.20
C VAL A 236 0.29 -34.88 -28.97
N ASP A 237 -0.26 -35.59 -29.95
CA ASP A 237 -1.36 -35.14 -30.82
C ASP A 237 -2.47 -36.20 -30.86
N ALA A 238 -3.56 -35.97 -30.13
CA ALA A 238 -4.77 -36.77 -30.27
C ALA A 238 -5.57 -36.26 -31.48
N PRO A 239 -5.91 -37.10 -32.48
CA PRO A 239 -6.44 -36.67 -33.78
C PRO A 239 -7.91 -36.21 -33.76
N ASP A 240 -8.41 -35.76 -32.62
CA ASP A 240 -9.71 -35.11 -32.50
C ASP A 240 -9.62 -33.67 -33.05
N THR A 241 -10.68 -33.21 -33.71
CA THR A 241 -10.77 -31.86 -34.31
C THR A 241 -11.87 -31.01 -33.69
N GLY A 242 -12.61 -31.56 -32.71
CA GLY A 242 -13.68 -30.85 -32.00
C GLY A 242 -13.14 -29.82 -31.01
N GLY A 243 -13.79 -28.66 -30.96
CA GLY A 243 -13.56 -27.67 -29.91
C GLY A 243 -13.84 -28.27 -28.53
N VAL A 244 -12.86 -28.23 -27.63
CA VAL A 244 -12.90 -28.96 -26.35
C VAL A 244 -12.19 -28.20 -25.23
N GLU A 245 -12.82 -28.09 -24.07
CA GLU A 245 -12.15 -27.73 -22.81
C GLU A 245 -11.61 -29.00 -22.14
N LEU A 246 -10.38 -28.95 -21.65
CA LEU A 246 -9.65 -30.07 -21.05
C LEU A 246 -9.05 -29.63 -19.71
N GLY A 247 -9.24 -30.44 -18.66
CA GLY A 247 -8.94 -30.03 -17.30
C GLY A 247 -8.21 -31.06 -16.45
N LEU A 248 -7.78 -30.58 -15.28
CA LEU A 248 -7.12 -31.35 -14.23
C LEU A 248 -7.68 -30.92 -12.87
N ARG A 249 -8.16 -31.89 -12.07
CA ARG A 249 -8.41 -31.72 -10.64
C ARG A 249 -7.11 -31.82 -9.84
N PHE A 250 -6.84 -30.80 -9.03
CA PHE A 250 -5.64 -30.71 -8.20
C PHE A 250 -5.92 -30.11 -6.82
N ARG A 251 -4.97 -30.29 -5.91
CA ARG A 251 -4.85 -29.64 -4.59
C ARG A 251 -3.43 -29.11 -4.39
N SER A 252 -3.26 -28.25 -3.39
CA SER A 252 -1.97 -27.95 -2.77
C SER A 252 -2.06 -28.27 -1.27
N VAL A 253 -1.03 -28.88 -0.68
CA VAL A 253 -0.98 -29.15 0.78
C VAL A 253 -0.63 -27.90 1.61
N GLN A 254 -0.33 -26.78 0.96
CA GLN A 254 -0.09 -25.48 1.58
C GLN A 254 -0.82 -24.37 0.82
N PRO A 255 -1.24 -23.28 1.47
CA PRO A 255 -1.94 -22.19 0.81
C PRO A 255 -1.00 -21.45 -0.15
N GLY A 256 -1.56 -20.76 -1.15
CA GLY A 256 -0.76 -20.14 -2.19
C GLY A 256 -1.56 -19.35 -3.22
N TRP A 257 -0.89 -18.97 -4.28
CA TRP A 257 -1.41 -18.22 -5.41
C TRP A 257 -1.27 -19.04 -6.69
N ILE A 258 -2.36 -19.25 -7.41
CA ILE A 258 -2.28 -19.63 -8.81
C ILE A 258 -2.03 -18.36 -9.62
N LYS A 259 -0.79 -18.22 -10.11
CA LYS A 259 -0.34 -17.09 -10.93
C LYS A 259 -0.73 -17.22 -12.40
N GLY A 260 -0.98 -18.45 -12.86
CA GLY A 260 -1.24 -18.75 -14.27
C GLY A 260 -1.55 -20.22 -14.51
N VAL A 261 -1.70 -20.56 -15.78
CA VAL A 261 -2.00 -21.89 -16.29
C VAL A 261 -1.10 -22.17 -17.50
N ARG A 262 -0.76 -23.45 -17.67
CA ARG A 262 0.11 -23.92 -18.74
C ARG A 262 -0.40 -25.24 -19.30
N PHE A 263 -0.14 -25.51 -20.57
CA PHE A 263 -0.51 -26.78 -21.19
C PHE A 263 0.52 -27.22 -22.24
N TYR A 264 0.56 -28.52 -22.55
CA TYR A 264 1.40 -29.04 -23.63
C TYR A 264 0.66 -29.00 -24.98
N LYS A 265 1.27 -28.34 -25.96
CA LYS A 265 0.69 -28.07 -27.29
C LYS A 265 1.27 -28.97 -28.38
N ALA A 266 0.40 -29.61 -29.16
CA ALA A 266 0.74 -30.25 -30.42
C ALA A 266 0.91 -29.23 -31.56
N ALA A 267 1.65 -29.58 -32.62
CA ALA A 267 1.77 -28.71 -33.80
C ALA A 267 0.43 -28.47 -34.54
N ALA A 268 -0.51 -29.42 -34.45
CA ALA A 268 -1.86 -29.30 -35.02
C ALA A 268 -2.88 -28.60 -34.10
N ASN A 269 -2.57 -28.48 -32.81
CA ASN A 269 -3.40 -27.80 -31.82
C ASN A 269 -3.35 -26.28 -32.07
N THR A 270 -4.38 -25.77 -32.74
CA THR A 270 -4.40 -24.45 -33.35
C THR A 270 -5.67 -23.67 -33.04
N GLY A 271 -5.57 -22.35 -33.13
CA GLY A 271 -6.59 -21.39 -32.71
C GLY A 271 -6.18 -20.65 -31.43
N VAL A 272 -7.10 -19.86 -30.87
CA VAL A 272 -6.85 -19.08 -29.64
C VAL A 272 -7.21 -19.94 -28.43
N HIS A 273 -6.19 -20.40 -27.70
CA HIS A 273 -6.38 -21.15 -26.47
C HIS A 273 -6.81 -20.23 -25.32
N VAL A 274 -7.68 -20.73 -24.45
CA VAL A 274 -8.15 -20.01 -23.25
C VAL A 274 -7.85 -20.85 -22.03
N GLY A 275 -7.02 -20.34 -21.11
CA GLY A 275 -6.73 -20.98 -19.84
C GLY A 275 -7.69 -20.51 -18.74
N ASN A 276 -8.13 -21.43 -17.89
CA ASN A 276 -9.09 -21.18 -16.83
C ASN A 276 -8.70 -21.83 -15.50
N LEU A 277 -9.15 -21.25 -14.39
CA LEU A 277 -9.14 -21.85 -13.06
C LEU A 277 -10.54 -21.78 -12.48
N TRP A 278 -11.00 -22.89 -11.90
CA TRP A 278 -12.34 -23.06 -11.35
C TRP A 278 -12.29 -23.65 -9.94
N SER A 279 -13.32 -23.38 -9.13
CA SER A 279 -13.63 -24.20 -7.96
C SER A 279 -14.10 -25.59 -8.38
N ASN A 280 -14.11 -26.56 -7.46
CA ASN A 280 -14.51 -27.94 -7.79
C ASN A 280 -15.98 -28.09 -8.25
N ASP A 281 -16.85 -27.16 -7.84
CA ASP A 281 -18.26 -27.04 -8.22
C ASP A 281 -18.51 -26.18 -9.49
N GLY A 282 -17.46 -25.62 -10.09
CA GLY A 282 -17.50 -25.01 -11.41
C GLY A 282 -17.68 -23.49 -11.47
N ALA A 283 -17.52 -22.77 -10.36
CA ALA A 283 -17.42 -21.31 -10.41
C ALA A 283 -16.07 -20.90 -11.02
N LEU A 284 -16.09 -19.97 -11.99
CA LEU A 284 -14.89 -19.44 -12.63
C LEU A 284 -14.15 -18.50 -11.67
N LEU A 285 -12.90 -18.83 -11.33
CA LEU A 285 -12.04 -18.05 -10.44
C LEU A 285 -11.08 -17.14 -11.20
N ALA A 286 -10.53 -17.61 -12.32
CA ALA A 286 -9.73 -16.79 -13.23
C ALA A 286 -9.73 -17.35 -14.66
N ARG A 287 -9.42 -16.47 -15.62
CA ARG A 287 -9.33 -16.75 -17.06
C ARG A 287 -8.23 -15.90 -17.69
N ALA A 288 -7.52 -16.46 -18.67
CA ALA A 288 -6.61 -15.72 -19.56
C ALA A 288 -6.59 -16.35 -20.95
N ASN A 289 -6.37 -15.55 -21.99
CA ASN A 289 -6.16 -16.05 -23.35
C ASN A 289 -4.66 -16.26 -23.57
N PHE A 290 -4.26 -17.41 -24.10
CA PHE A 290 -2.87 -17.61 -24.51
C PHE A 290 -2.57 -16.74 -25.73
N VAL A 291 -1.38 -16.12 -25.72
CA VAL A 291 -0.84 -15.27 -26.77
C VAL A 291 0.62 -15.63 -27.02
N ASP A 292 1.13 -15.34 -28.21
CA ASP A 292 2.53 -15.58 -28.61
C ASP A 292 3.04 -17.02 -28.39
N GLU A 293 2.13 -18.00 -28.51
CA GLU A 293 2.42 -19.41 -28.35
C GLU A 293 3.46 -19.93 -29.36
N THR A 294 4.29 -20.88 -28.93
CA THR A 294 5.15 -21.62 -29.85
C THR A 294 4.33 -22.60 -30.71
N VAL A 295 4.97 -23.17 -31.73
CA VAL A 295 4.36 -24.19 -32.60
C VAL A 295 3.98 -25.44 -31.80
N SER A 296 4.81 -25.84 -30.84
CA SER A 296 4.59 -27.02 -30.00
C SER A 296 5.33 -26.92 -28.66
N GLY A 297 4.98 -27.79 -27.71
CA GLY A 297 5.57 -27.85 -26.36
C GLY A 297 4.75 -27.08 -25.32
N TRP A 298 5.32 -26.87 -24.14
CA TRP A 298 4.66 -26.18 -23.02
C TRP A 298 4.37 -24.70 -23.31
N GLN A 299 3.10 -24.33 -23.44
CA GLN A 299 2.61 -22.95 -23.45
C GLN A 299 2.27 -22.49 -22.03
N ARG A 300 2.44 -21.21 -21.72
CA ARG A 300 2.13 -20.61 -20.40
C ARG A 300 1.34 -19.32 -20.60
N VAL A 301 0.42 -19.03 -19.68
CA VAL A 301 -0.23 -17.72 -19.59
C VAL A 301 -0.48 -17.36 -18.12
N ALA A 302 -0.14 -16.13 -17.75
CA ALA A 302 -0.43 -15.59 -16.44
C ALA A 302 -1.89 -15.10 -16.36
N PHE A 303 -2.51 -15.24 -15.18
CA PHE A 303 -3.77 -14.57 -14.89
C PHE A 303 -3.49 -13.10 -14.54
N ALA A 304 -4.28 -12.17 -15.09
CA ALA A 304 -4.17 -10.73 -14.83
C ALA A 304 -4.33 -10.38 -13.33
N THR A 305 -5.01 -11.25 -12.57
CA THR A 305 -5.05 -11.22 -11.11
C THR A 305 -4.81 -12.64 -10.61
N PRO A 306 -3.73 -12.90 -9.86
CA PRO A 306 -3.51 -14.20 -9.22
C PRO A 306 -4.64 -14.60 -8.28
N VAL A 307 -5.00 -15.89 -8.27
CA VAL A 307 -6.05 -16.43 -7.41
C VAL A 307 -5.43 -17.05 -6.17
N ARG A 308 -5.84 -16.60 -4.97
CA ARG A 308 -5.45 -17.25 -3.71
C ARG A 308 -6.20 -18.58 -3.58
N ILE A 309 -5.47 -19.66 -3.34
CA ILE A 309 -6.03 -20.97 -3.02
C ILE A 309 -5.73 -21.36 -1.57
N VAL A 310 -6.67 -22.08 -0.97
CA VAL A 310 -6.56 -22.63 0.39
C VAL A 310 -5.93 -24.02 0.31
N ALA A 311 -5.15 -24.38 1.33
CA ALA A 311 -4.59 -25.74 1.45
C ALA A 311 -5.70 -26.81 1.44
N ASP A 312 -5.35 -28.00 0.93
CA ASP A 312 -6.17 -29.21 0.86
C ASP A 312 -7.56 -29.07 0.21
N THR A 313 -7.80 -27.93 -0.45
CA THR A 313 -9.03 -27.62 -1.18
C THR A 313 -8.87 -27.98 -2.65
N THR A 314 -9.86 -28.66 -3.22
CA THR A 314 -9.84 -29.09 -4.63
C THR A 314 -10.24 -27.97 -5.57
N TYR A 315 -9.45 -27.80 -6.64
CA TYR A 315 -9.71 -26.87 -7.74
C TYR A 315 -9.58 -27.61 -9.07
N VAL A 316 -10.13 -27.02 -10.14
CA VAL A 316 -9.93 -27.49 -11.52
C VAL A 316 -9.16 -26.43 -12.29
N VAL A 317 -8.01 -26.79 -12.85
CA VAL A 317 -7.35 -25.98 -13.89
C VAL A 317 -7.74 -26.55 -15.25
N SER A 318 -7.94 -25.72 -16.27
CA SER A 318 -8.28 -26.20 -17.62
C SER A 318 -7.78 -25.27 -18.72
N TYR A 319 -7.76 -25.79 -19.95
CA TYR A 319 -7.62 -24.98 -21.16
C TYR A 319 -8.64 -25.38 -22.22
N TYR A 320 -9.04 -24.42 -23.04
CA TYR A 320 -9.90 -24.60 -24.20
C TYR A 320 -9.06 -24.70 -25.48
N ALA A 321 -9.21 -25.80 -26.21
CA ALA A 321 -8.63 -26.09 -27.51
C ALA A 321 -9.72 -25.97 -28.60
N PRO A 322 -9.87 -24.82 -29.29
CA PRO A 322 -10.93 -24.62 -30.28
C PRO A 322 -10.82 -25.53 -31.52
N GLY A 323 -9.62 -26.01 -31.85
CA GLY A 323 -9.35 -26.90 -32.98
C GLY A 323 -9.08 -28.37 -32.61
N GLY A 324 -9.32 -28.80 -31.37
CA GLY A 324 -8.94 -30.14 -30.91
C GLY A 324 -7.42 -30.32 -30.84
N HIS A 325 -6.92 -31.47 -31.30
CA HIS A 325 -5.49 -31.81 -31.41
C HIS A 325 -4.69 -31.81 -30.09
N TYR A 326 -5.38 -32.06 -28.98
CA TYR A 326 -4.81 -31.99 -27.64
C TYR A 326 -3.82 -33.12 -27.33
N SER A 327 -2.90 -32.89 -26.39
CA SER A 327 -2.04 -33.94 -25.83
C SER A 327 -2.77 -34.73 -24.74
N ALA A 328 -2.54 -36.05 -24.65
CA ALA A 328 -3.21 -36.91 -23.67
C ALA A 328 -2.44 -38.18 -23.29
N ASP A 329 -2.41 -38.51 -22.00
CA ASP A 329 -2.00 -39.83 -21.51
C ASP A 329 -3.21 -40.49 -20.83
N LEU A 330 -3.70 -41.60 -21.39
CA LEU A 330 -4.87 -42.32 -20.86
C LEU A 330 -4.52 -43.12 -19.60
N ASP A 331 -5.52 -43.32 -18.74
CA ASP A 331 -5.45 -44.11 -17.50
C ASP A 331 -4.41 -43.60 -16.46
N TYR A 332 -3.82 -42.42 -16.69
CA TYR A 332 -2.72 -41.82 -15.92
C TYR A 332 -3.06 -41.65 -14.42
N PHE A 333 -4.27 -41.19 -14.11
CA PHE A 333 -4.74 -40.99 -12.73
C PHE A 333 -5.58 -42.15 -12.17
N ALA A 334 -5.64 -43.31 -12.84
CA ALA A 334 -6.55 -44.39 -12.48
C ALA A 334 -6.23 -45.04 -11.11
N VAL A 335 -4.95 -45.04 -10.70
CA VAL A 335 -4.46 -45.81 -9.54
C VAL A 335 -3.81 -45.00 -8.43
N ALA A 336 -3.26 -43.82 -8.71
CA ALA A 336 -2.60 -42.96 -7.73
C ALA A 336 -2.77 -41.47 -8.06
N ASP A 337 -2.55 -40.62 -7.05
CA ASP A 337 -2.26 -39.20 -7.26
C ASP A 337 -0.89 -39.04 -7.93
N TYR A 338 -0.68 -37.93 -8.64
CA TYR A 338 0.65 -37.46 -9.01
C TYR A 338 0.98 -36.21 -8.19
N ALA A 339 2.16 -36.15 -7.58
CA ALA A 339 2.55 -35.04 -6.71
C ALA A 339 3.96 -34.53 -7.01
N ASN A 340 4.13 -33.21 -6.95
CA ASN A 340 5.42 -32.54 -7.05
C ASN A 340 5.47 -31.35 -6.09
N GLY A 341 6.39 -31.40 -5.13
CA GLY A 341 6.42 -30.46 -4.01
C GLY A 341 5.07 -30.40 -3.29
N PRO A 342 4.45 -29.22 -3.14
CA PRO A 342 3.16 -29.07 -2.47
C PRO A 342 1.95 -29.43 -3.34
N LEU A 343 2.11 -29.47 -4.67
CA LEU A 343 1.02 -29.71 -5.61
C LEU A 343 0.72 -31.21 -5.75
N ARG A 344 -0.58 -31.52 -5.89
CA ARG A 344 -1.08 -32.88 -6.08
C ARG A 344 -2.21 -32.91 -7.10
N ALA A 345 -1.97 -33.51 -8.26
CA ALA A 345 -3.00 -33.96 -9.18
C ALA A 345 -3.69 -35.19 -8.59
N LEU A 346 -5.01 -35.14 -8.47
CA LEU A 346 -5.76 -36.15 -7.73
C LEU A 346 -5.93 -37.44 -8.53
N ARG A 347 -5.89 -38.59 -7.84
CA ARG A 347 -6.38 -39.86 -8.37
C ARG A 347 -7.84 -39.71 -8.80
N ASP A 348 -8.22 -40.41 -9.85
CA ASP A 348 -9.60 -40.51 -10.29
C ASP A 348 -10.51 -41.02 -9.17
N GLY A 349 -11.62 -40.31 -8.98
CA GLY A 349 -12.63 -40.56 -7.95
C GLY A 349 -12.31 -40.04 -6.55
N SER A 350 -11.13 -39.44 -6.29
CA SER A 350 -10.78 -38.94 -4.95
C SER A 350 -11.68 -37.80 -4.46
N ASP A 351 -12.07 -36.88 -5.35
CA ASP A 351 -12.82 -35.66 -4.99
C ASP A 351 -13.62 -35.12 -6.19
N GLY A 352 -14.20 -36.06 -6.96
CA GLY A 352 -14.51 -35.90 -8.38
C GLY A 352 -13.49 -36.67 -9.23
N GLY A 353 -13.84 -36.94 -10.49
CA GLY A 353 -12.98 -37.70 -11.40
C GLY A 353 -11.94 -36.83 -12.12
N ASN A 354 -10.85 -37.44 -12.60
CA ASN A 354 -9.82 -36.76 -13.39
C ASN A 354 -9.86 -37.23 -14.86
N GLY A 355 -9.13 -36.53 -15.75
CA GLY A 355 -9.43 -36.58 -17.19
C GLY A 355 -10.67 -35.76 -17.52
N ASN A 356 -10.79 -34.58 -16.92
CA ASN A 356 -11.87 -33.63 -17.14
C ASN A 356 -11.92 -33.15 -18.59
N TYR A 357 -13.10 -33.18 -19.22
CA TYR A 357 -13.29 -32.57 -20.54
C TYR A 357 -14.71 -32.02 -20.74
N ARG A 358 -14.88 -31.19 -21.78
CA ARG A 358 -16.17 -30.77 -22.32
C ARG A 358 -16.04 -30.27 -23.75
N TYR A 359 -16.76 -30.90 -24.68
CA TYR A 359 -16.88 -30.36 -26.05
C TYR A 359 -17.80 -29.14 -26.11
N GLY A 360 -17.47 -28.19 -26.98
CA GLY A 360 -18.25 -27.00 -27.23
C GLY A 360 -17.54 -26.01 -28.17
N ALA A 361 -18.28 -25.05 -28.71
CA ALA A 361 -17.70 -23.97 -29.52
C ALA A 361 -17.10 -22.83 -28.68
N GLN A 362 -17.16 -22.92 -27.35
CA GLN A 362 -16.71 -21.91 -26.39
C GLN A 362 -16.20 -22.58 -25.10
N SER A 363 -15.25 -21.92 -24.44
CA SER A 363 -14.69 -22.32 -23.13
C SER A 363 -15.76 -22.35 -22.02
N ALA A 364 -15.85 -23.48 -21.32
CA ALA A 364 -16.84 -23.75 -20.27
C ALA A 364 -16.31 -24.82 -19.29
N PHE A 365 -16.81 -24.85 -18.06
CA PHE A 365 -16.34 -25.77 -17.02
C PHE A 365 -16.39 -27.25 -17.49
N PRO A 366 -15.27 -28.01 -17.39
CA PRO A 366 -15.18 -29.38 -17.90
C PRO A 366 -15.79 -30.38 -16.90
N ASP A 367 -17.10 -30.60 -17.03
CA ASP A 367 -17.95 -31.37 -16.13
C ASP A 367 -18.02 -32.87 -16.43
N ALA A 368 -17.53 -33.34 -17.59
CA ALA A 368 -17.40 -34.76 -17.92
C ALA A 368 -15.98 -35.27 -17.63
N THR A 369 -15.82 -36.60 -17.51
CA THR A 369 -14.50 -37.24 -17.37
C THR A 369 -14.32 -38.41 -18.33
N TRP A 370 -13.08 -38.66 -18.77
CA TRP A 370 -12.75 -39.77 -19.67
C TRP A 370 -11.45 -40.46 -19.26
N ARG A 371 -11.54 -41.77 -18.99
CA ARG A 371 -10.41 -42.70 -18.74
C ARG A 371 -9.29 -42.14 -17.88
N SER A 372 -9.62 -41.44 -16.79
CA SER A 372 -8.64 -40.94 -15.81
C SER A 372 -7.48 -40.16 -16.45
N ALA A 373 -7.71 -39.52 -17.60
CA ALA A 373 -6.66 -39.06 -18.49
C ALA A 373 -5.88 -37.86 -17.93
N ASN A 374 -4.61 -37.77 -18.30
CA ASN A 374 -3.83 -36.55 -18.15
C ASN A 374 -3.81 -35.78 -19.48
N TYR A 375 -4.50 -34.64 -19.54
CA TYR A 375 -4.51 -33.76 -20.71
C TYR A 375 -3.38 -32.73 -20.72
N TRP A 376 -2.37 -32.93 -19.88
CA TRP A 376 -1.15 -32.13 -19.82
C TRP A 376 -1.41 -30.63 -19.62
N VAL A 377 -2.40 -30.31 -18.79
CA VAL A 377 -2.72 -28.97 -18.29
C VAL A 377 -2.34 -28.87 -16.82
N ASP A 378 -1.73 -27.77 -16.43
CA ASP A 378 -1.02 -27.62 -15.17
C ASP A 378 -1.08 -26.16 -14.69
N VAL A 379 -0.80 -25.93 -13.41
CA VAL A 379 -0.82 -24.62 -12.79
C VAL A 379 0.57 -24.00 -12.66
N GLU A 380 0.63 -22.68 -12.69
CA GLU A 380 1.76 -21.94 -12.16
C GLU A 380 1.42 -21.49 -10.73
N PHE A 381 1.70 -22.36 -9.75
CA PHE A 381 1.47 -22.10 -8.33
C PHE A 381 2.68 -21.37 -7.74
N SER A 382 2.47 -20.31 -6.96
CA SER A 382 3.46 -19.89 -5.97
C SER A 382 2.88 -20.15 -4.58
N PRO A 383 3.60 -20.82 -3.68
CA PRO A 383 3.15 -20.91 -2.31
C PRO A 383 3.06 -19.50 -1.72
N LEU A 384 2.27 -19.35 -0.67
CA LEU A 384 2.56 -18.28 0.27
C LEU A 384 3.91 -18.61 0.89
N ASP A 385 4.72 -17.59 1.13
CA ASP A 385 6.00 -17.76 1.79
C ASP A 385 5.77 -18.58 3.07
N GLY A 386 6.64 -19.55 3.35
CA GLY A 386 6.42 -20.62 4.35
C GLY A 386 6.42 -20.17 5.81
N ASP A 387 6.08 -18.91 6.01
CA ASP A 387 5.86 -18.23 7.27
C ASP A 387 4.78 -18.95 8.09
N THR A 388 5.19 -19.31 9.30
CA THR A 388 4.32 -19.87 10.36
C THR A 388 4.32 -18.97 11.60
N THR A 389 4.96 -17.81 11.52
CA THR A 389 5.00 -16.76 12.53
C THR A 389 3.69 -15.97 12.44
N ALA A 390 2.93 -15.88 13.53
CA ALA A 390 1.80 -14.95 13.54
C ALA A 390 2.30 -13.51 13.77
N PRO A 391 1.63 -12.49 13.17
CA PRO A 391 1.94 -11.09 13.44
C PRO A 391 1.91 -10.75 14.93
N SER A 392 2.56 -9.66 15.30
CA SER A 392 2.48 -9.15 16.67
C SER A 392 1.03 -8.81 17.04
N VAL A 393 0.64 -9.14 18.28
CA VAL A 393 -0.72 -8.92 18.79
C VAL A 393 -1.06 -7.43 18.73
N PRO A 394 -2.21 -7.02 18.13
CA PRO A 394 -2.62 -5.62 18.10
C PRO A 394 -2.64 -4.99 19.50
N THR A 395 -1.87 -3.91 19.67
CA THR A 395 -1.79 -3.12 20.89
C THR A 395 -2.59 -1.81 20.74
N GLY A 396 -2.77 -1.08 21.84
CA GLY A 396 -3.41 0.23 21.80
C GLY A 396 -4.85 0.24 21.31
N LEU A 397 -5.61 -0.85 21.51
CA LEU A 397 -7.03 -0.89 21.10
C LEU A 397 -7.84 0.18 21.84
N ARG A 398 -8.36 1.13 21.06
CA ARG A 398 -9.12 2.32 21.44
C ARG A 398 -10.52 2.21 20.84
N ALA A 399 -11.52 2.73 21.55
CA ALA A 399 -12.92 2.70 21.15
C ALA A 399 -13.61 4.05 21.43
N ILE A 400 -14.24 4.60 20.40
CA ILE A 400 -15.00 5.85 20.45
C ILE A 400 -16.47 5.49 20.24
N VAL A 401 -17.26 5.59 21.32
CA VAL A 401 -18.72 5.45 21.24
C VAL A 401 -19.29 6.73 20.63
N GLY A 402 -19.84 6.61 19.42
CA GLY A 402 -20.51 7.68 18.69
C GLY A 402 -21.92 7.92 19.23
N ASP A 403 -22.91 7.65 18.38
CA ASP A 403 -24.33 7.67 18.73
C ASP A 403 -24.80 6.33 19.34
N ALA A 404 -26.11 6.14 19.46
CA ALA A 404 -26.72 4.93 20.01
C ALA A 404 -26.44 3.65 19.20
N THR A 405 -25.93 3.80 17.98
CA THR A 405 -25.76 2.74 16.98
C THR A 405 -24.32 2.60 16.44
N THR A 406 -23.39 3.48 16.84
CA THR A 406 -22.03 3.52 16.28
C THR A 406 -20.93 3.41 17.33
N VAL A 407 -19.95 2.53 17.07
CA VAL A 407 -18.68 2.46 17.79
C VAL A 407 -17.53 2.41 16.78
N SER A 408 -16.68 3.44 16.79
CA SER A 408 -15.43 3.44 16.03
C SER A 408 -14.31 2.82 16.86
N LEU A 409 -13.48 2.01 16.23
CA LEU A 409 -12.34 1.31 16.83
C LEU A 409 -11.06 1.68 16.08
N ASN A 410 -9.98 1.87 16.82
CA ASN A 410 -8.64 2.13 16.30
C ASN A 410 -7.62 1.38 17.16
N TRP A 411 -6.51 0.97 16.58
CA TRP A 411 -5.42 0.30 17.31
C TRP A 411 -4.08 0.65 16.69
N ASP A 412 -2.99 0.21 17.32
CA ASP A 412 -1.65 0.39 16.77
C ASP A 412 -1.37 -0.72 15.74
N ALA A 413 -0.68 -0.37 14.65
CA ALA A 413 -0.41 -1.32 13.59
C ALA A 413 0.48 -2.47 14.08
N SER A 414 0.05 -3.69 13.82
CA SER A 414 0.86 -4.89 14.05
C SER A 414 2.03 -4.96 13.08
N SER A 415 3.13 -5.50 13.57
CA SER A 415 4.34 -5.81 12.81
C SER A 415 4.35 -7.29 12.44
N ASP A 416 4.87 -7.59 11.26
CA ASP A 416 5.06 -8.94 10.74
C ASP A 416 6.49 -9.11 10.23
N ASP A 417 6.97 -10.34 10.08
CA ASP A 417 8.35 -10.61 9.62
C ASP A 417 8.50 -10.63 8.10
N THR A 418 7.40 -10.86 7.35
CA THR A 418 7.45 -11.06 5.90
C THR A 418 6.41 -10.27 5.09
N SER A 419 5.29 -9.81 5.65
CA SER A 419 4.14 -9.43 4.82
C SER A 419 3.26 -8.26 5.30
N ALA A 420 2.21 -7.96 4.51
CA ALA A 420 1.20 -6.96 4.84
C ALA A 420 0.09 -7.58 5.72
N VAL A 421 -0.21 -6.90 6.83
CA VAL A 421 -1.14 -7.37 7.85
C VAL A 421 -2.55 -6.81 7.65
N ARG A 422 -3.56 -7.68 7.75
CA ARG A 422 -4.97 -7.29 7.93
C ARG A 422 -5.45 -7.68 9.32
N TYR A 423 -6.61 -7.19 9.73
CA TYR A 423 -7.10 -7.31 11.10
C TYR A 423 -8.51 -7.87 11.17
N ARG A 424 -8.76 -8.73 12.16
CA ARG A 424 -10.10 -9.24 12.49
C ARG A 424 -10.62 -8.62 13.76
N VAL A 425 -11.80 -8.03 13.69
CA VAL A 425 -12.47 -7.42 14.84
C VAL A 425 -13.49 -8.39 15.41
N TYR A 426 -13.45 -8.62 16.71
CA TYR A 426 -14.37 -9.47 17.45
C TYR A 426 -15.20 -8.64 18.41
N VAL A 427 -16.46 -9.05 18.59
CA VAL A 427 -17.39 -8.47 19.54
C VAL A 427 -17.89 -9.55 20.51
N ASP A 428 -17.83 -9.21 21.80
CA ASP A 428 -18.18 -10.06 22.94
C ASP A 428 -17.45 -11.41 22.92
N ALA A 429 -18.12 -12.48 23.39
CA ALA A 429 -17.57 -13.84 23.38
C ALA A 429 -17.71 -14.55 22.01
N ASN A 430 -18.02 -13.82 20.93
CA ASN A 430 -18.24 -14.42 19.62
C ASN A 430 -16.92 -15.01 19.05
N PRO A 431 -16.89 -16.30 18.66
CA PRO A 431 -15.74 -16.85 17.96
C PRO A 431 -15.58 -16.28 16.55
N VAL A 432 -16.67 -15.85 15.89
CA VAL A 432 -16.66 -15.27 14.54
C VAL A 432 -16.35 -13.78 14.60
N ALA A 433 -15.53 -13.30 13.66
CA ALA A 433 -15.23 -11.88 13.54
C ALA A 433 -16.45 -11.09 13.05
N LEU A 434 -16.66 -9.90 13.62
CA LEU A 434 -17.63 -8.90 13.19
C LEU A 434 -17.25 -8.31 11.81
N GLY A 435 -15.94 -8.24 11.52
CA GLY A 435 -15.42 -7.78 10.24
C GLY A 435 -13.91 -7.97 10.11
N GLU A 436 -13.39 -7.79 8.90
CA GLU A 436 -11.98 -7.91 8.52
C GLU A 436 -11.56 -6.65 7.73
N VAL A 437 -10.40 -6.06 8.02
CA VAL A 437 -9.93 -4.77 7.45
C VAL A 437 -8.41 -4.74 7.24
N ASP A 438 -7.95 -4.08 6.17
CA ASP A 438 -6.52 -3.95 5.82
C ASP A 438 -5.82 -2.74 6.50
N VAL A 439 -6.53 -2.02 7.37
CA VAL A 439 -6.04 -0.84 8.10
C VAL A 439 -6.37 -0.96 9.58
N PRO A 440 -5.64 -0.30 10.50
CA PRO A 440 -5.85 -0.44 11.94
C PRO A 440 -7.03 0.41 12.46
N ALA A 441 -8.18 0.31 11.78
CA ALA A 441 -9.41 1.03 12.08
C ALA A 441 -10.64 0.24 11.62
N PHE A 442 -11.72 0.25 12.41
CA PHE A 442 -13.01 -0.37 12.08
C PHE A 442 -14.16 0.45 12.65
N VAL A 443 -15.35 0.38 12.04
CA VAL A 443 -16.57 1.01 12.57
C VAL A 443 -17.65 -0.07 12.69
N HIS A 444 -18.15 -0.29 13.90
CA HIS A 444 -19.37 -1.04 14.13
C HIS A 444 -20.56 -0.07 14.06
N ASP A 445 -21.32 -0.13 12.97
CA ASP A 445 -22.42 0.79 12.63
C ASP A 445 -23.83 0.23 12.90
N SER A 446 -23.90 -1.02 13.38
CA SER A 446 -25.11 -1.75 13.76
C SER A 446 -25.25 -1.97 15.28
N ALA A 447 -24.54 -1.11 16.04
CA ALA A 447 -24.69 -0.85 17.46
C ALA A 447 -26.14 -0.98 17.97
N GLN A 448 -26.42 -1.73 19.04
CA GLN A 448 -27.71 -1.59 19.73
C GLN A 448 -27.61 -0.52 20.84
N PRO A 449 -28.64 0.31 21.06
CA PRO A 449 -28.64 1.32 22.13
C PRO A 449 -28.51 0.70 23.53
N GLN A 450 -27.97 1.46 24.48
CA GLN A 450 -27.83 1.06 25.89
C GLN A 450 -27.17 -0.32 26.13
N THR A 451 -26.35 -0.77 25.18
CA THR A 451 -25.78 -2.11 25.16
C THR A 451 -24.28 -2.05 25.42
N SER A 452 -23.81 -2.86 26.37
CA SER A 452 -22.38 -3.03 26.64
C SER A 452 -21.77 -4.01 25.63
N TYR A 453 -20.69 -3.61 24.98
CA TYR A 453 -19.93 -4.41 24.02
C TYR A 453 -18.48 -4.54 24.46
N SER A 454 -17.92 -5.74 24.32
CA SER A 454 -16.50 -6.05 24.57
C SER A 454 -15.77 -6.32 23.26
N TYR A 455 -14.99 -5.38 22.76
CA TYR A 455 -14.25 -5.55 21.50
C TYR A 455 -12.83 -6.10 21.72
N ARG A 456 -12.37 -6.91 20.78
CA ARG A 456 -10.97 -7.38 20.65
C ARG A 456 -10.55 -7.38 19.19
N VAL A 457 -9.26 -7.29 18.92
CA VAL A 457 -8.72 -7.36 17.55
C VAL A 457 -7.57 -8.37 17.49
N SER A 458 -7.47 -9.13 16.41
CA SER A 458 -6.26 -9.90 16.03
C SER A 458 -5.72 -9.40 14.70
N ALA A 459 -4.44 -9.67 14.46
CA ALA A 459 -3.77 -9.44 13.20
C ALA A 459 -3.63 -10.78 12.44
N VAL A 460 -3.66 -10.71 11.11
CA VAL A 460 -3.52 -11.86 10.20
C VAL A 460 -2.60 -11.48 9.05
N ASP A 461 -1.53 -12.24 8.85
CA ASP A 461 -0.56 -12.06 7.76
C ASP A 461 -1.10 -12.56 6.40
N ALA A 462 -0.29 -12.44 5.35
CA ALA A 462 -0.62 -12.95 4.02
C ALA A 462 -0.73 -14.48 3.96
N ALA A 463 0.10 -15.23 4.70
CA ALA A 463 0.10 -16.70 4.78
C ALA A 463 -1.21 -17.26 5.38
N GLY A 464 -1.81 -16.52 6.33
CA GLY A 464 -3.00 -16.84 7.08
C GLY A 464 -2.76 -17.13 8.56
N ASN A 465 -1.56 -16.92 9.13
CA ASN A 465 -1.38 -17.08 10.57
C ASN A 465 -2.06 -15.91 11.30
N GLU A 466 -2.73 -16.20 12.42
CA GLU A 466 -3.51 -15.21 13.17
C GLU A 466 -2.90 -15.03 14.57
N SER A 467 -2.67 -13.78 14.94
CA SER A 467 -2.16 -13.40 16.25
C SER A 467 -3.13 -13.81 17.37
N ALA A 468 -2.63 -13.90 18.60
CA ALA A 468 -3.55 -13.85 19.74
C ALA A 468 -4.39 -12.56 19.71
N ARG A 469 -5.63 -12.62 20.23
CA ARG A 469 -6.50 -11.44 20.31
C ARG A 469 -5.96 -10.44 21.35
N SER A 470 -6.11 -9.15 21.06
CA SER A 470 -5.80 -8.05 21.96
C SER A 470 -6.51 -8.17 23.32
N SER A 471 -6.03 -7.39 24.30
CA SER A 471 -6.83 -7.02 25.47
C SER A 471 -8.20 -6.48 25.03
N ALA A 472 -9.25 -6.80 25.80
CA ALA A 472 -10.59 -6.32 25.51
C ALA A 472 -10.75 -4.86 25.92
N ILE A 473 -11.45 -4.09 25.09
CA ILE A 473 -12.02 -2.81 25.48
C ILE A 473 -13.54 -2.96 25.63
N VAL A 474 -14.09 -2.50 26.76
CA VAL A 474 -15.52 -2.56 27.03
C VAL A 474 -16.10 -1.15 26.94
N VAL A 475 -17.14 -1.00 26.13
CA VAL A 475 -17.86 0.27 25.97
C VAL A 475 -19.36 0.05 26.07
N THR A 476 -20.14 1.09 26.34
CA THR A 476 -21.61 1.02 26.36
C THR A 476 -22.18 2.13 25.49
N THR A 477 -23.05 1.76 24.55
CA THR A 477 -23.75 2.71 23.67
C THR A 477 -24.79 3.53 24.45
N PRO A 478 -25.08 4.78 24.05
CA PRO A 478 -26.12 5.58 24.68
C PRO A 478 -27.55 5.19 24.22
N PRO A 479 -28.61 5.77 24.80
CA PRO A 479 -29.99 5.56 24.36
C PRO A 479 -30.32 6.18 22.99
N THR A 480 -31.27 5.60 22.25
CA THR A 480 -31.87 6.24 21.07
C THR A 480 -32.43 7.62 21.40
N GLY A 481 -32.09 8.62 20.58
CA GLY A 481 -32.52 10.00 20.77
C GLY A 481 -31.52 10.90 21.52
N SER A 482 -30.40 10.36 22.02
CA SER A 482 -29.31 11.17 22.58
C SER A 482 -28.42 11.80 21.50
N THR A 483 -28.99 12.38 20.44
CA THR A 483 -28.23 13.02 19.35
C THR A 483 -27.69 14.37 19.78
N ARG A 484 -26.76 14.37 20.74
CA ARG A 484 -25.91 15.51 21.05
C ARG A 484 -24.75 15.56 20.05
N ASN A 485 -25.13 15.71 18.79
CA ASN A 485 -24.19 15.79 17.68
C ASN A 485 -23.71 17.25 17.63
N CYS A 486 -22.41 17.48 17.68
CA CYS A 486 -21.89 18.81 17.39
C CYS A 486 -22.18 19.16 15.92
N PRO A 487 -22.40 20.46 15.60
CA PRO A 487 -22.60 20.88 14.22
C PRO A 487 -21.42 20.42 13.36
N PRO A 488 -21.64 19.71 12.24
CA PRO A 488 -20.56 19.14 11.45
C PRO A 488 -19.76 20.24 10.73
N PHE A 489 -18.49 19.95 10.45
CA PHE A 489 -17.63 20.78 9.61
C PHE A 489 -18.34 21.23 8.31
N PRO A 490 -18.29 22.54 7.93
CA PRO A 490 -17.42 23.61 8.43
C PRO A 490 -17.97 24.40 9.63
N ALA A 491 -19.00 23.92 10.32
CA ALA A 491 -19.34 24.40 11.66
C ALA A 491 -18.49 23.65 12.73
N PHE A 492 -18.60 24.07 14.00
CA PHE A 492 -17.73 23.58 15.07
C PHE A 492 -18.51 23.34 16.37
N PRO A 493 -17.94 22.57 17.32
CA PRO A 493 -18.49 22.42 18.66
C PRO A 493 -18.75 23.75 19.37
N ASN A 494 -19.82 23.74 20.16
CA ASN A 494 -20.29 24.85 20.98
C ASN A 494 -21.00 24.32 22.23
N ALA A 495 -21.27 25.19 23.20
CA ALA A 495 -21.85 24.84 24.50
C ALA A 495 -23.20 24.08 24.45
N ALA A 496 -23.93 24.07 23.33
CA ALA A 496 -25.12 23.22 23.20
C ALA A 496 -24.76 21.73 23.06
N CYS A 497 -23.66 21.41 22.37
CA CYS A 497 -23.20 20.04 22.13
C CYS A 497 -22.09 19.55 23.08
N THR A 498 -21.38 20.46 23.76
CA THR A 498 -20.29 20.14 24.70
C THR A 498 -20.71 20.26 26.17
N GLY A 499 -19.91 19.74 27.09
CA GLY A 499 -20.13 19.93 28.52
C GLY A 499 -21.16 18.95 29.08
N VAL A 500 -21.79 19.29 30.21
CA VAL A 500 -22.91 18.49 30.74
C VAL A 500 -24.14 18.62 29.83
N PRO A 501 -24.89 17.54 29.54
CA PRO A 501 -26.12 17.62 28.75
C PRO A 501 -27.18 18.53 29.39
N ALA A 502 -27.84 19.35 28.57
CA ALA A 502 -28.90 20.23 29.05
C ALA A 502 -30.03 19.42 29.71
N GLY A 503 -30.40 19.79 30.94
CA GLY A 503 -31.41 19.07 31.74
C GLY A 503 -30.88 17.83 32.48
N GLN A 504 -29.60 17.47 32.36
CA GLN A 504 -28.99 16.43 33.18
C GLN A 504 -29.05 16.80 34.67
N ALA A 505 -29.68 15.94 35.48
CA ALA A 505 -29.63 16.07 36.92
C ALA A 505 -28.22 15.71 37.42
N LEU A 506 -27.64 16.56 38.27
CA LEU A 506 -26.32 16.36 38.87
C LEU A 506 -26.42 16.16 40.38
N THR A 507 -25.65 15.21 40.91
CA THR A 507 -25.49 15.01 42.36
C THR A 507 -24.29 15.82 42.85
N THR A 508 -24.51 16.73 43.79
CA THR A 508 -23.43 17.59 44.32
C THR A 508 -22.51 16.84 45.26
N ILE A 509 -21.21 16.88 44.96
CA ILE A 509 -20.11 16.53 45.86
C ILE A 509 -19.44 17.83 46.29
N ASN A 510 -19.48 18.11 47.59
CA ASN A 510 -18.85 19.30 48.17
C ASN A 510 -17.36 19.06 48.40
N GLY A 511 -16.51 19.84 47.74
CA GLY A 511 -15.05 19.70 47.80
C GLY A 511 -14.50 18.70 46.77
N ASN A 512 -13.32 18.16 47.07
CA ASN A 512 -12.56 17.33 46.14
C ASN A 512 -13.08 15.88 46.09
N LEU A 513 -13.00 15.25 44.92
CA LEU A 513 -13.26 13.84 44.70
C LEU A 513 -11.98 13.13 44.26
N SER A 514 -11.77 11.88 44.68
CA SER A 514 -10.74 11.00 44.10
C SER A 514 -11.37 9.72 43.55
N SER A 515 -10.81 9.17 42.47
CA SER A 515 -11.18 7.81 42.06
C SER A 515 -10.74 6.79 43.10
N THR A 516 -11.46 5.68 43.21
CA THR A 516 -11.36 4.68 44.29
C THR A 516 -11.01 3.28 43.81
N ARG A 517 -11.04 3.03 42.49
CA ARG A 517 -10.68 1.75 41.87
C ARG A 517 -10.45 1.91 40.36
N ASP A 518 -9.72 0.97 39.77
CA ASP A 518 -9.59 0.84 38.31
C ASP A 518 -10.97 0.56 37.67
N GLY A 519 -11.18 1.06 36.46
CA GLY A 519 -12.44 0.89 35.72
C GLY A 519 -13.64 1.66 36.31
N GLN A 520 -13.41 2.62 37.23
CA GLN A 520 -14.50 3.38 37.83
C GLN A 520 -15.18 4.28 36.79
N VAL A 521 -16.52 4.28 36.81
CA VAL A 521 -17.34 5.30 36.13
C VAL A 521 -17.77 6.36 37.14
N ILE A 522 -17.47 7.62 36.86
CA ILE A 522 -17.91 8.81 37.58
C ILE A 522 -18.93 9.51 36.68
N ASN A 523 -20.21 9.48 37.04
CA ASN A 523 -21.30 9.94 36.16
C ASN A 523 -22.28 10.86 36.90
N GLY A 524 -22.75 11.92 36.24
CA GLY A 524 -23.84 12.76 36.74
C GLY A 524 -23.51 13.52 38.02
N LEU A 525 -22.27 13.99 38.20
CA LEU A 525 -21.84 14.70 39.41
C LEU A 525 -21.61 16.20 39.17
N LEU A 526 -21.89 17.00 40.19
CA LEU A 526 -21.37 18.36 40.33
C LEU A 526 -20.30 18.33 41.43
N ILE A 527 -19.03 18.39 41.04
CA ILE A 527 -17.89 18.41 41.96
C ILE A 527 -17.49 19.87 42.17
N THR A 528 -17.59 20.37 43.41
CA THR A 528 -17.30 21.80 43.69
C THR A 528 -15.81 22.08 43.92
N GLY A 529 -14.99 21.06 44.14
CA GLY A 529 -13.53 21.13 44.18
C GLY A 529 -12.85 20.35 43.05
N ASP A 530 -11.65 19.84 43.32
CA ASP A 530 -10.80 19.13 42.36
C ASP A 530 -11.18 17.65 42.21
N LEU A 531 -11.03 17.10 41.01
CA LEU A 531 -11.17 15.69 40.68
C LEU A 531 -9.79 15.05 40.45
N VAL A 532 -9.38 14.16 41.36
CA VAL A 532 -8.07 13.50 41.31
C VAL A 532 -8.21 12.04 40.88
N ILE A 533 -7.70 11.71 39.70
CA ILE A 533 -7.72 10.36 39.15
C ILE A 533 -6.47 9.61 39.63
N ARG A 534 -6.65 8.56 40.42
CA ARG A 534 -5.58 7.75 41.05
C ARG A 534 -5.52 6.31 40.57
N HIS A 535 -6.33 5.98 39.56
CA HIS A 535 -6.62 4.62 39.11
C HIS A 535 -6.76 4.60 37.58
N ASN A 536 -6.50 3.45 36.97
CA ASN A 536 -6.51 3.27 35.53
C ASN A 536 -7.92 3.02 34.97
N ASN A 537 -8.10 3.26 33.67
CA ASN A 537 -9.34 2.97 32.94
C ASN A 537 -10.58 3.69 33.52
N VAL A 538 -10.40 4.86 34.15
CA VAL A 538 -11.49 5.63 34.75
C VAL A 538 -12.23 6.41 33.67
N THR A 539 -13.56 6.36 33.69
CA THR A 539 -14.42 7.17 32.81
C THR A 539 -15.18 8.20 33.64
N VAL A 540 -15.06 9.47 33.28
CA VAL A 540 -15.85 10.58 33.83
C VAL A 540 -16.82 11.05 32.76
N THR A 541 -18.11 11.13 33.07
CA THR A 541 -19.11 11.55 32.10
C THR A 541 -20.29 12.31 32.69
N ASN A 542 -20.94 13.14 31.87
CA ASN A 542 -22.11 13.97 32.24
C ASN A 542 -21.91 14.73 33.56
N SER A 543 -20.70 15.23 33.81
CA SER A 543 -20.29 15.78 35.12
C SER A 543 -19.67 17.16 34.99
N ARG A 544 -19.97 18.03 35.95
CA ARG A 544 -19.45 19.39 36.09
C ARG A 544 -18.38 19.40 37.18
N ILE A 545 -17.17 19.87 36.87
CA ILE A 545 -16.04 19.97 37.79
C ILE A 545 -15.65 21.44 37.89
N LYS A 546 -15.91 22.08 39.04
CA LYS A 546 -15.58 23.51 39.24
C LYS A 546 -14.11 23.76 39.56
N GLY A 547 -13.42 22.76 40.10
CA GLY A 547 -11.98 22.76 40.28
C GLY A 547 -11.24 22.12 39.10
N PHE A 548 -10.12 21.48 39.42
CA PHE A 548 -9.15 20.95 38.47
C PHE A 548 -9.24 19.42 38.34
N VAL A 549 -8.83 18.87 37.20
CA VAL A 549 -8.66 17.43 36.97
C VAL A 549 -7.17 17.10 36.99
N ASP A 550 -6.75 16.24 37.93
CA ASP A 550 -5.37 15.73 38.04
C ASP A 550 -5.35 14.25 37.62
N ASN A 551 -4.59 13.93 36.57
CA ASN A 551 -4.48 12.58 36.00
C ASN A 551 -3.03 12.13 35.81
N ARG A 552 -2.12 12.53 36.71
CA ARG A 552 -0.73 12.06 36.71
C ARG A 552 -0.62 10.60 37.16
N ASN A 553 0.25 9.84 36.52
CA ASN A 553 0.58 8.43 36.78
C ASN A 553 -0.60 7.44 36.60
N ILE A 554 -1.58 7.75 35.75
CA ILE A 554 -2.66 6.83 35.35
C ILE A 554 -2.62 6.54 33.86
N ARG A 555 -3.38 5.53 33.42
CA ARG A 555 -3.63 5.24 31.99
C ARG A 555 -5.13 5.16 31.70
N ASN A 556 -5.50 5.47 30.46
CA ASN A 556 -6.83 5.30 29.89
C ASN A 556 -7.93 6.08 30.63
N LEU A 557 -7.71 7.36 30.93
CA LEU A 557 -8.78 8.24 31.41
C LEU A 557 -9.67 8.67 30.23
N VAL A 558 -10.98 8.54 30.38
CA VAL A 558 -11.97 9.09 29.42
C VAL A 558 -12.78 10.18 30.10
N LEU A 559 -12.85 11.37 29.48
CA LEU A 559 -13.62 12.53 29.88
C LEU A 559 -14.67 12.81 28.78
N LYS A 560 -15.92 12.40 28.98
CA LYS A 560 -16.97 12.45 27.93
C LYS A 560 -18.22 13.22 28.37
N ASP A 561 -18.61 14.26 27.65
CA ASP A 561 -19.72 15.15 28.06
C ASP A 561 -19.45 15.75 29.46
N VAL A 562 -18.22 16.22 29.70
CA VAL A 562 -17.79 16.87 30.94
C VAL A 562 -17.60 18.36 30.76
N ASP A 563 -17.94 19.12 31.79
CA ASP A 563 -17.77 20.57 31.87
C ASP A 563 -16.78 20.87 33.01
N VAL A 564 -15.69 21.59 32.72
CA VAL A 564 -14.56 21.80 33.65
C VAL A 564 -14.16 23.27 33.70
N GLY A 565 -13.94 23.76 34.92
CA GLY A 565 -13.41 25.10 35.22
C GLY A 565 -14.35 25.93 36.09
N PRO A 566 -13.92 27.10 36.59
CA PRO A 566 -14.73 27.93 37.48
C PRO A 566 -15.89 28.60 36.73
N ASP A 567 -16.89 29.11 37.45
CA ASP A 567 -18.07 29.77 36.83
C ASP A 567 -17.73 31.13 36.17
N SER A 568 -16.58 31.70 36.50
CA SER A 568 -16.03 32.95 35.94
C SER A 568 -14.51 32.95 36.16
N CYS A 569 -13.78 33.81 35.43
CA CYS A 569 -12.34 34.01 35.69
C CYS A 569 -12.06 34.31 37.18
N PRO A 570 -11.20 33.51 37.84
CA PRO A 570 -10.71 33.78 39.19
C PRO A 570 -10.04 35.15 39.31
N ALA A 571 -10.07 35.74 40.51
CA ALA A 571 -9.48 37.07 40.74
C ALA A 571 -7.93 37.07 40.76
N VAL A 572 -7.32 35.91 40.98
CA VAL A 572 -5.88 35.68 40.94
C VAL A 572 -5.61 34.43 40.11
N ASN A 573 -4.42 34.35 39.52
CA ASN A 573 -3.93 33.11 38.94
C ASN A 573 -3.99 31.99 40.01
N ASN A 574 -4.52 30.82 39.65
CA ASN A 574 -4.63 29.64 40.52
C ASN A 574 -3.27 28.96 40.81
N GLY A 575 -2.19 29.72 40.92
CA GLY A 575 -0.82 29.23 41.07
C GLY A 575 -0.29 28.51 39.83
N GLY A 576 -0.71 28.90 38.63
CA GLY A 576 -0.35 28.23 37.36
C GLY A 576 -0.97 26.84 37.19
N ARG A 577 -1.98 26.48 38.02
CA ARG A 577 -2.72 25.21 37.87
C ARG A 577 -3.59 25.25 36.62
N ARG A 578 -3.70 24.09 35.96
CA ARG A 578 -4.31 23.94 34.63
C ARG A 578 -5.47 22.96 34.70
N LEU A 579 -6.62 23.30 34.10
CA LEU A 579 -7.90 22.60 34.30
C LEU A 579 -7.80 21.08 34.14
N ILE A 580 -6.96 20.61 33.21
CA ILE A 580 -6.54 19.22 33.12
C ILE A 580 -5.02 19.19 33.17
N THR A 581 -4.48 18.52 34.18
CA THR A 581 -3.04 18.33 34.37
C THR A 581 -2.75 16.86 34.52
N GLY A 582 -2.02 16.26 33.57
CA GLY A 582 -1.60 14.88 33.73
C GLY A 582 -0.87 14.27 32.56
N ASP A 583 -0.47 13.03 32.77
CA ASP A 583 0.27 12.26 31.77
C ASP A 583 -0.66 11.84 30.63
N ASN A 584 -0.07 11.63 29.47
CA ASN A 584 -0.73 11.16 28.25
C ASN A 584 -1.40 9.79 28.40
N GLY A 585 -2.25 9.43 27.42
CA GLY A 585 -3.12 8.26 27.52
C GLY A 585 -4.52 8.58 28.05
N TYR A 586 -5.09 9.71 27.62
CA TYR A 586 -6.45 10.12 27.97
C TYR A 586 -7.25 10.68 26.79
N THR A 587 -8.57 10.71 26.91
CA THR A 587 -9.48 11.08 25.82
C THR A 587 -10.54 12.06 26.29
N LEU A 588 -10.69 13.18 25.60
CA LEU A 588 -11.78 14.15 25.74
C LEU A 588 -12.75 13.99 24.56
N ILE A 589 -14.03 13.80 24.84
CA ILE A 589 -15.10 13.76 23.85
C ILE A 589 -16.21 14.71 24.30
N ARG A 590 -16.52 15.72 23.49
CA ARG A 590 -17.52 16.77 23.84
C ARG A 590 -17.25 17.42 25.21
N ALA A 591 -15.98 17.54 25.57
CA ALA A 591 -15.58 18.28 26.76
C ALA A 591 -15.82 19.78 26.56
N HIS A 592 -16.14 20.48 27.64
CA HIS A 592 -16.27 21.93 27.68
C HIS A 592 -15.33 22.46 28.76
N LEU A 593 -14.22 23.06 28.36
CA LEU A 593 -13.24 23.67 29.27
C LEU A 593 -13.35 25.19 29.18
N HIS A 594 -13.34 25.88 30.32
CA HIS A 594 -13.47 27.33 30.33
C HIS A 594 -12.94 28.04 31.58
N HIS A 595 -12.68 29.34 31.45
CA HIS A 595 -12.41 30.27 32.55
C HIS A 595 -11.17 29.95 33.41
N ASN A 596 -10.10 29.45 32.81
CA ASN A 596 -8.78 29.36 33.45
C ASN A 596 -7.69 30.00 32.57
N GLY A 597 -6.47 30.13 33.11
CA GLY A 597 -5.29 30.55 32.36
C GLY A 597 -4.87 29.49 31.35
N ASP A 598 -4.04 28.55 31.78
CA ASP A 598 -3.72 27.37 30.99
C ASP A 598 -4.84 26.31 31.16
N ASP A 599 -5.47 25.82 30.10
CA ASP A 599 -6.57 24.85 30.23
C ASP A 599 -6.06 23.41 30.32
N MET A 600 -5.14 23.00 29.45
CA MET A 600 -4.62 21.63 29.42
C MET A 600 -3.10 21.57 29.40
N LEU A 601 -2.51 20.75 30.28
CA LEU A 601 -1.13 20.30 30.19
C LEU A 601 -1.06 18.78 30.11
N ILE A 602 -0.47 18.33 29.01
CA ILE A 602 -0.15 16.95 28.70
C ILE A 602 1.33 16.75 28.99
N THR A 603 1.64 15.88 29.95
CA THR A 603 2.99 15.37 30.23
C THR A 603 3.13 13.91 29.78
N GLY A 604 4.32 13.32 29.91
CA GLY A 604 4.55 11.90 29.63
C GLY A 604 4.87 11.59 28.16
N GLY A 605 5.06 10.30 27.87
CA GLY A 605 5.44 9.81 26.55
C GLY A 605 4.92 8.39 26.24
N GLY A 606 4.70 8.11 24.95
CA GLY A 606 4.30 6.82 24.41
C GLY A 606 2.79 6.63 24.19
N GLU A 607 1.94 7.14 25.09
CA GLU A 607 0.48 6.99 24.97
C GLU A 607 -0.18 8.18 24.24
N PRO A 608 -1.30 7.99 23.52
CA PRO A 608 -1.97 9.08 22.83
C PRO A 608 -2.95 9.88 23.70
N VAL A 609 -3.11 11.16 23.38
CA VAL A 609 -4.23 11.99 23.82
C VAL A 609 -5.15 12.30 22.64
N LEU A 610 -6.45 12.11 22.83
CA LEU A 610 -7.48 12.49 21.86
C LEU A 610 -8.33 13.62 22.45
N ILE A 611 -8.51 14.70 21.69
CA ILE A 611 -9.47 15.78 21.96
C ILE A 611 -10.41 15.81 20.76
N GLN A 612 -11.67 15.40 20.96
CA GLN A 612 -12.65 15.30 19.89
C GLN A 612 -13.97 16.01 20.24
N ASP A 613 -14.59 16.66 19.26
CA ASP A 613 -15.92 17.30 19.37
C ASP A 613 -16.00 18.31 20.54
N SER A 614 -14.87 18.86 20.98
CA SER A 614 -14.75 19.57 22.25
C SER A 614 -14.65 21.09 22.08
N LEU A 615 -15.01 21.83 23.12
CA LEU A 615 -14.96 23.29 23.20
C LEU A 615 -14.00 23.70 24.33
N ILE A 616 -12.99 24.47 23.99
CA ILE A 616 -12.09 25.14 24.94
C ILE A 616 -12.22 26.63 24.64
N HIS A 617 -12.71 27.43 25.58
CA HIS A 617 -13.01 28.84 25.32
C HIS A 617 -13.07 29.67 26.60
N ASN A 618 -13.24 30.99 26.47
CA ASN A 618 -13.35 31.90 27.61
C ASN A 618 -12.14 31.80 28.55
N THR A 619 -10.93 31.72 28.00
CA THR A 619 -9.69 31.68 28.81
C THR A 619 -9.50 32.98 29.60
N CYS A 620 -8.61 32.97 30.59
CA CYS A 620 -8.36 34.08 31.49
C CYS A 620 -6.88 34.43 31.47
N PHE A 621 -6.54 35.66 31.16
CA PHE A 621 -5.15 36.12 31.26
C PHE A 621 -4.82 36.60 32.67
N TYR A 622 -3.62 36.27 33.13
CA TYR A 622 -3.02 36.82 34.34
C TYR A 622 -1.60 37.30 34.02
N PRO A 623 -1.06 38.29 34.77
CA PRO A 623 0.37 38.59 34.70
C PRO A 623 1.18 37.32 34.96
N ASP A 624 2.25 37.14 34.16
CA ASP A 624 3.16 35.99 34.17
C ASP A 624 2.57 34.64 33.69
N ASP A 625 1.34 34.60 33.18
CA ASP A 625 0.78 33.37 32.58
C ASP A 625 1.27 33.09 31.16
N HIS A 626 1.37 31.79 30.84
CA HIS A 626 1.56 31.35 29.47
C HIS A 626 0.25 31.48 28.66
N LEU A 627 -0.92 31.15 29.22
CA LEU A 627 -2.20 31.12 28.48
C LEU A 627 -2.14 30.16 27.29
N ASP A 628 -1.76 28.91 27.59
CA ASP A 628 -1.81 27.78 26.66
C ASP A 628 -3.10 26.97 26.83
N ALA A 629 -4.00 27.03 25.84
CA ALA A 629 -5.27 26.29 25.91
C ALA A 629 -5.04 24.77 25.77
N VAL A 630 -4.12 24.34 24.90
CA VAL A 630 -3.59 22.97 24.88
C VAL A 630 -2.06 23.00 24.83
N GLN A 631 -1.42 22.59 25.92
CA GLN A 631 0.02 22.48 26.05
C GLN A 631 0.45 21.01 26.09
N PHE A 632 1.32 20.58 25.18
CA PHE A 632 2.19 19.41 25.40
C PHE A 632 3.55 19.90 25.90
N TYR A 633 4.07 19.32 26.99
CA TYR A 633 5.37 19.69 27.54
C TYR A 633 6.06 18.46 28.16
N SER A 634 6.89 17.78 27.38
CA SER A 634 7.72 16.66 27.85
C SER A 634 8.99 16.50 27.01
N PRO A 635 10.05 17.26 27.34
CA PRO A 635 11.30 17.25 26.58
C PRO A 635 11.91 15.85 26.45
N GLY A 636 12.23 15.47 25.22
CA GLY A 636 12.81 14.17 24.85
C GLY A 636 11.82 12.99 24.80
N GLN A 637 10.55 13.18 25.17
CA GLN A 637 9.55 12.11 25.18
C GLN A 637 8.67 12.10 23.92
N VAL A 638 8.23 10.91 23.52
CA VAL A 638 7.38 10.73 22.33
C VAL A 638 5.94 11.08 22.65
N GLY A 639 5.43 12.18 22.11
CA GLY A 639 4.04 12.63 22.32
C GLY A 639 3.15 12.34 21.13
N HIS A 640 1.97 11.76 21.35
CA HIS A 640 0.95 11.57 20.32
C HIS A 640 -0.33 12.33 20.72
N VAL A 641 -0.70 13.40 20.01
CA VAL A 641 -1.92 14.17 20.29
C VAL A 641 -2.73 14.37 19.03
N SER A 642 -4.04 14.10 19.12
CA SER A 642 -5.01 14.31 18.05
C SER A 642 -6.11 15.26 18.52
N ILE A 643 -6.29 16.36 17.79
CA ILE A 643 -7.36 17.35 17.97
C ILE A 643 -8.28 17.25 16.74
N LEU A 644 -9.45 16.65 16.92
CA LEU A 644 -10.38 16.34 15.83
C LEU A 644 -11.68 17.12 16.04
N HIS A 645 -12.15 17.80 15.00
CA HIS A 645 -13.44 18.50 14.97
C HIS A 645 -13.72 19.31 16.27
N SER A 646 -12.75 20.09 16.74
CA SER A 646 -12.82 20.80 18.03
C SER A 646 -12.69 22.32 17.87
N ASN A 647 -13.21 23.08 18.83
CA ASN A 647 -13.21 24.54 18.82
C ASN A 647 -12.38 25.05 19.99
N ILE A 648 -11.19 25.60 19.71
CA ILE A 648 -10.24 26.08 20.72
C ILE A 648 -10.06 27.58 20.54
N ASP A 649 -10.48 28.34 21.55
CA ASP A 649 -10.56 29.80 21.52
C ASP A 649 -9.82 30.39 22.74
N ALA A 650 -8.49 30.47 22.61
CA ALA A 650 -7.56 30.98 23.61
C ALA A 650 -7.50 32.51 23.67
N ARG A 651 -8.61 33.20 23.35
CA ARG A 651 -8.74 34.65 23.50
C ARG A 651 -9.24 34.95 24.91
N PRO A 652 -8.47 35.65 25.76
CA PRO A 652 -8.84 35.86 27.14
C PRO A 652 -10.04 36.80 27.25
N VAL A 653 -10.97 36.51 28.17
CA VAL A 653 -12.19 37.32 28.36
C VAL A 653 -12.03 38.47 29.36
N ASN A 654 -10.93 38.48 30.13
CA ASN A 654 -10.65 39.45 31.19
C ASN A 654 -9.52 40.44 30.85
N ALA A 655 -8.87 40.33 29.69
CA ALA A 655 -7.77 41.21 29.27
C ALA A 655 -7.67 41.34 27.75
N SER A 656 -6.87 42.30 27.28
CA SER A 656 -6.54 42.48 25.86
C SER A 656 -5.02 42.41 25.64
N GLY A 657 -4.56 41.35 24.98
CA GLY A 657 -3.16 41.15 24.58
C GLY A 657 -2.44 40.02 25.35
N TYR A 658 -1.52 39.38 24.64
CA TYR A 658 -0.58 38.32 25.05
C TYR A 658 -1.14 37.10 25.79
N GLY A 659 -1.29 36.00 25.04
CA GLY A 659 -1.06 34.65 25.53
C GLY A 659 0.07 33.99 24.74
N ASN A 660 0.34 32.71 24.98
CA ASN A 660 1.33 31.91 24.27
C ASN A 660 0.64 31.25 23.06
N ALA A 661 -0.06 30.13 23.21
CA ALA A 661 -0.80 29.56 22.08
C ALA A 661 -2.17 28.89 22.36
N ALA A 662 -3.01 28.85 21.32
CA ALA A 662 -4.19 27.99 21.35
C ALA A 662 -3.81 26.49 21.34
N VAL A 663 -2.74 26.15 20.62
CA VAL A 663 -2.06 24.85 20.74
C VAL A 663 -0.55 25.09 20.80
N PHE A 664 0.07 24.77 21.95
CA PHE A 664 1.52 24.78 22.16
C PHE A 664 2.06 23.35 22.17
N TRP A 665 3.04 23.09 21.31
CA TRP A 665 3.60 21.75 21.11
C TRP A 665 5.08 21.72 21.49
N ALA A 666 5.33 21.32 22.74
CA ALA A 666 6.56 20.96 23.44
C ALA A 666 7.91 21.52 22.97
N ASP A 667 8.68 22.01 23.95
CA ASP A 667 10.13 22.14 23.87
C ASP A 667 10.78 20.74 23.69
N ARG A 668 11.29 20.47 22.48
CA ARG A 668 11.99 19.23 22.06
C ARG A 668 11.19 17.92 22.23
N PRO A 669 10.14 17.65 21.43
CA PRO A 669 9.50 16.34 21.39
C PRO A 669 10.47 15.24 20.90
N GLY A 670 10.32 14.01 21.39
CA GLY A 670 11.10 12.85 20.97
C GLY A 670 10.78 12.40 19.54
N ALA A 671 11.74 11.75 18.87
CA ALA A 671 11.54 11.19 17.53
C ALA A 671 10.37 10.19 17.51
N GLY A 672 9.51 10.27 16.49
CA GLY A 672 8.25 9.53 16.41
C GLY A 672 7.02 10.27 16.95
N SER A 673 7.18 11.44 17.58
CA SER A 673 6.04 12.23 18.08
C SER A 673 5.11 12.68 16.96
N THR A 674 3.80 12.69 17.22
CA THR A 674 2.77 13.09 16.26
C THR A 674 1.79 14.11 16.84
N LEU A 675 1.63 15.25 16.15
CA LEU A 675 0.50 16.17 16.38
C LEU A 675 -0.43 16.13 15.17
N THR A 676 -1.70 15.77 15.37
CA THR A 676 -2.74 15.80 14.32
C THR A 676 -3.81 16.80 14.71
N ILE A 677 -4.13 17.76 13.84
CA ILE A 677 -5.24 18.68 13.98
C ILE A 677 -6.10 18.59 12.71
N ARG A 678 -7.36 18.15 12.84
CA ARG A 678 -8.28 18.05 11.69
C ARG A 678 -9.63 18.68 11.98
N GLU A 679 -10.25 19.26 10.94
CA GLU A 679 -11.64 19.76 10.93
C GLU A 679 -11.97 20.73 12.08
N SER A 680 -10.95 21.37 12.66
CA SER A 680 -11.05 22.13 13.91
C SER A 680 -11.05 23.64 13.67
N ARG A 681 -11.43 24.42 14.69
CA ARG A 681 -11.31 25.88 14.71
C ARG A 681 -10.34 26.30 15.81
N LEU A 682 -9.34 27.10 15.46
CA LEU A 682 -8.35 27.65 16.38
C LEU A 682 -8.39 29.18 16.38
N ALA A 683 -8.34 29.78 17.57
CA ALA A 683 -8.37 31.22 17.77
C ALA A 683 -7.55 31.64 18.99
N GLY A 684 -6.96 32.83 18.97
CA GLY A 684 -6.22 33.35 20.12
C GLY A 684 -4.76 32.92 20.17
N GLY A 685 -4.17 33.08 21.36
CA GLY A 685 -2.72 33.04 21.59
C GLY A 685 -1.97 34.23 21.00
N GLY A 686 -0.71 34.40 21.42
CA GLY A 686 0.30 35.20 20.72
C GLY A 686 0.79 34.49 19.45
N TYR A 687 0.63 33.17 19.40
CA TYR A 687 0.63 32.32 18.23
C TYR A 687 -0.65 31.49 18.24
N THR A 688 -1.30 31.22 17.10
CA THR A 688 -2.46 30.30 17.13
C THR A 688 -2.01 28.84 17.22
N LEU A 689 -0.85 28.51 16.64
CA LEU A 689 -0.20 27.21 16.74
C LEU A 689 1.32 27.37 16.93
N ALA A 690 1.87 26.85 18.03
CA ALA A 690 3.28 27.02 18.40
C ALA A 690 4.02 25.68 18.63
N PRO A 691 4.52 25.02 17.57
CA PRO A 691 5.48 23.91 17.66
C PRO A 691 6.91 24.43 17.87
N TYR A 692 7.24 24.79 19.12
CA TYR A 692 8.38 25.66 19.44
C TYR A 692 9.67 24.95 19.92
N ASP A 693 10.77 25.62 19.62
CA ASP A 693 12.18 25.46 20.00
C ASP A 693 13.10 24.34 19.43
N SER A 694 14.27 24.82 19.01
CA SER A 694 15.56 24.13 18.87
C SER A 694 15.66 22.84 18.06
N GLY A 695 14.96 22.80 16.91
CA GLY A 695 15.14 21.77 15.89
C GLY A 695 14.44 20.47 16.27
N LEU A 696 13.32 20.20 15.57
CA LEU A 696 12.65 18.92 15.71
C LEU A 696 13.63 17.79 15.39
N GLY A 697 13.74 16.81 16.29
CA GLY A 697 14.44 15.58 15.99
C GLY A 697 13.84 14.93 14.75
N SER A 698 14.67 14.30 13.93
CA SER A 698 14.20 13.58 12.75
C SER A 698 13.10 12.58 13.12
N GLY A 699 11.99 12.61 12.38
CA GLY A 699 10.84 11.74 12.61
C GLY A 699 9.71 12.28 13.50
N VAL A 700 9.63 13.60 13.78
CA VAL A 700 8.40 14.22 14.30
C VAL A 700 7.43 14.51 13.13
N VAL A 701 6.14 14.19 13.29
CA VAL A 701 5.11 14.45 12.27
C VAL A 701 4.06 15.41 12.81
N ILE A 702 3.80 16.49 12.08
CA ILE A 702 2.72 17.43 12.39
C ILE A 702 1.78 17.46 11.19
N GLU A 703 0.52 17.07 11.37
CA GLU A 703 -0.51 17.24 10.35
C GLU A 703 -1.57 18.23 10.82
N VAL A 704 -1.79 19.29 10.04
CA VAL A 704 -2.90 20.22 10.22
C VAL A 704 -3.69 20.26 8.93
N SER A 705 -4.92 19.76 8.96
CA SER A 705 -5.79 19.72 7.79
C SER A 705 -7.21 20.19 8.06
N ASP A 706 -7.85 20.76 7.03
CA ASP A 706 -9.23 21.25 7.04
C ASP A 706 -9.57 22.17 8.25
N THR A 707 -8.57 22.87 8.79
CA THR A 707 -8.69 23.68 10.00
C THR A 707 -9.05 25.13 9.66
N ARG A 708 -9.79 25.80 10.54
CA ARG A 708 -10.18 27.21 10.42
C ARG A 708 -9.48 28.06 11.46
N PHE A 709 -8.82 29.13 11.00
CA PHE A 709 -8.08 30.07 11.82
C PHE A 709 -8.84 31.39 11.93
N VAL A 710 -8.97 31.94 13.13
CA VAL A 710 -9.67 33.21 13.32
C VAL A 710 -8.77 34.39 12.99
N ARG A 711 -9.25 35.29 12.13
CA ARG A 711 -8.50 36.51 11.77
C ARG A 711 -8.29 37.44 12.97
N ASN A 712 -7.19 38.19 12.93
CA ASN A 712 -6.90 39.32 13.82
C ASN A 712 -6.90 39.01 15.33
N SER A 713 -6.69 37.75 15.74
CA SER A 713 -6.61 37.41 17.16
C SER A 713 -5.38 37.99 17.88
N GLN A 714 -4.26 38.25 17.17
CA GLN A 714 -3.59 39.57 17.08
C GLN A 714 -2.25 39.53 16.27
N TRP A 715 -2.01 40.57 15.45
CA TRP A 715 -0.74 40.96 14.76
C TRP A 715 -0.17 40.14 13.57
N GLY A 716 -0.73 40.32 12.37
CA GLY A 716 0.05 40.20 11.11
C GLY A 716 -0.64 39.52 9.93
N SER A 717 -0.24 39.89 8.71
CA SER A 717 -0.77 39.33 7.46
C SER A 717 -0.09 38.00 7.07
N ALA A 718 -0.51 36.91 7.71
CA ALA A 718 -0.34 35.50 7.32
C ALA A 718 1.08 34.86 7.29
N CYS A 719 1.11 33.52 7.41
CA CYS A 719 2.21 32.54 7.23
C CYS A 719 3.67 32.99 7.45
N TYR A 720 4.40 32.29 8.33
CA TYR A 720 5.85 32.13 8.11
C TYR A 720 6.41 30.82 8.70
N VAL A 721 7.40 30.24 8.02
CA VAL A 721 8.12 28.99 8.39
C VAL A 721 9.63 29.24 8.31
N GLY A 722 10.31 29.35 9.46
CA GLY A 722 11.75 29.69 9.61
C GLY A 722 12.14 31.12 9.19
N ASN A 723 13.14 31.82 9.74
CA ASN A 723 14.06 31.59 10.85
C ASN A 723 14.38 32.98 11.48
N ASN A 724 14.41 33.06 12.81
CA ASN A 724 14.88 34.16 13.68
C ASN A 724 14.88 35.62 13.16
N SER A 725 13.96 36.45 13.69
CA SER A 725 14.21 37.89 13.92
C SER A 725 13.44 38.40 15.15
N PRO A 726 14.05 39.05 16.16
CA PRO A 726 13.38 39.43 17.42
C PRO A 726 12.44 40.65 17.36
N ALA A 727 11.81 40.97 16.22
CA ALA A 727 11.09 42.24 16.03
C ALA A 727 9.70 42.11 15.37
N ASN A 728 8.67 42.04 16.22
CA ASN A 728 7.35 42.69 16.04
C ASN A 728 6.32 42.18 15.01
N HIS A 729 6.36 40.95 14.48
CA HIS A 729 5.20 40.37 13.77
C HIS A 729 4.92 38.91 14.20
N SER A 730 3.68 38.59 14.59
CA SER A 730 3.28 37.28 15.14
C SER A 730 2.56 36.40 14.11
N PRO A 731 3.14 35.29 13.65
CA PRO A 731 2.50 34.43 12.64
C PRO A 731 1.41 33.52 13.23
N THR A 732 0.49 33.08 12.37
CA THR A 732 -0.54 32.07 12.69
C THR A 732 0.07 30.72 13.13
N ILE A 733 1.31 30.44 12.70
CA ILE A 733 2.11 29.26 13.07
C ILE A 733 3.54 29.72 13.34
N ALA A 734 4.19 29.22 14.39
CA ALA A 734 5.64 29.37 14.60
C ALA A 734 6.35 28.02 14.41
N TYR A 735 6.88 27.73 13.22
CA TYR A 735 7.54 26.47 12.89
C TYR A 735 8.91 26.72 12.23
N ASN A 736 9.94 25.95 12.61
CA ASN A 736 11.34 26.17 12.22
C ASN A 736 12.02 24.89 11.67
N GLY A 737 11.24 24.06 10.96
CA GLY A 737 11.74 22.87 10.25
C GLY A 737 11.21 22.82 8.81
N SER A 738 11.67 21.84 8.04
CA SER A 738 11.14 21.52 6.70
C SER A 738 10.60 20.09 6.59
N GLU A 739 10.87 19.23 7.56
CA GLU A 739 10.49 17.82 7.55
C GLU A 739 9.31 17.53 8.49
N GLY A 740 8.35 16.73 8.02
CA GLY A 740 7.27 16.18 8.85
C GLY A 740 6.01 17.04 8.98
N LEU A 741 6.01 18.31 8.55
CA LEU A 741 4.80 19.14 8.51
C LEU A 741 3.95 18.87 7.26
N LYS A 742 2.67 18.53 7.46
CA LYS A 742 1.63 18.43 6.43
C LYS A 742 0.57 19.52 6.68
N TRP A 743 0.42 20.45 5.76
CA TRP A 743 -0.52 21.57 5.86
C TRP A 743 -1.51 21.57 4.69
N LEU A 744 -2.77 21.18 4.92
CA LEU A 744 -3.72 20.83 3.84
C LEU A 744 -5.09 21.50 4.03
N ARG A 745 -5.60 22.23 3.03
CA ARG A 745 -6.99 22.75 2.98
C ARG A 745 -7.41 23.66 4.15
N ASN A 746 -6.43 24.22 4.85
CA ASN A 746 -6.64 25.18 5.94
C ASN A 746 -7.08 26.55 5.39
N ALA A 747 -7.95 27.24 6.13
CA ALA A 747 -8.53 28.52 5.72
C ALA A 747 -8.74 29.46 6.92
N TRP A 748 -9.04 30.72 6.65
CA TRP A 748 -9.61 31.62 7.66
C TRP A 748 -11.04 31.19 8.03
N ASP A 749 -11.55 31.66 9.16
CA ASP A 749 -12.89 31.35 9.68
C ASP A 749 -14.04 31.85 8.79
N ASP A 750 -13.80 32.85 7.95
CA ASP A 750 -14.67 33.27 6.84
C ASP A 750 -14.67 32.29 5.63
N GLY A 751 -13.87 31.23 5.69
CA GLY A 751 -13.70 30.22 4.64
C GLY A 751 -12.72 30.59 3.54
N THR A 752 -12.13 31.80 3.56
CA THR A 752 -11.14 32.21 2.55
C THR A 752 -9.79 31.51 2.76
N PRO A 753 -9.09 31.09 1.69
CA PRO A 753 -7.81 30.40 1.83
C PRO A 753 -6.78 31.19 2.64
N LEU A 754 -5.96 30.47 3.42
CA LEU A 754 -4.73 31.05 3.94
C LEU A 754 -3.78 31.38 2.76
N PRO A 755 -3.05 32.50 2.81
CA PRO A 755 -1.97 32.77 1.86
C PRO A 755 -0.96 31.62 1.80
N SER A 756 -0.32 31.46 0.64
CA SER A 756 0.75 30.46 0.46
C SER A 756 1.88 30.73 1.45
N CYS A 757 2.14 29.80 2.36
CA CYS A 757 3.36 29.82 3.15
C CYS A 757 4.57 29.67 2.20
N GLN A 758 5.59 30.50 2.40
CA GLN A 758 6.89 30.41 1.73
C GLN A 758 7.80 29.41 2.42
#